data_AF-A0A0D9V9S7-F1
#
_entry.id   AF-A0A0D9V9S7-F1
#
_cell.length_a   1.000
_cell.length_b   1.000
_cell.length_c   1.000
_cell.angle_alpha   90.00
_cell.angle_beta   90.00
_cell.angle_gamma   90.00
#
_symmetry.space_group_name_H-M   'P 1'
#
loop_
_entity.id
_entity.type
_entity.pdbx_description
1 polymer ?
#
loop_
_entity_poly.entity_id
_entity_poly.type
_entity_poly.pdbx_seq_one_letter_code
_entity_poly.pdbx_strand_id
1 'polypeptide(L)'
;MRWVLAAIAILAAACFFLGAEAQEVRQGHQTERISGSAGDVLEDDPVGRLKVYVYDLPSKYNKKLLKKDPRCLNHMFAAEIFMHRFLLSSAVRTFNPEEADWFYTPVYTTCDLTPSGLPLPFKSPRMMRSAIELIATKWPYWNRSEGADHFFVTPHDFGACFHYQEEKAIGRGILPLLQRATLVQTFGQKNHVCLKDGSITIPPFAPPQKMQAHLIPADTPRSIFVYFRGLFYDTSNDPEGGYYARGARASVWENFKNNPLFDISTDHPPTYYEDMQRAVFCLCPLGWAPWSPRLVEAVVFGCIPVIIADDIVLPFADAIPWEEIGVFVAEEDVPKLDSILTSIPTDVILRKQRLLANPSMKQAMLFPQPAQAGDAFHQILNGLARKLPHGENVFLKPGERALNWTAGPVGDLKPCGGDANPSPTSPLFSSLRRQLIIDSECHCLLHSSPPSHSAAAAASASSGGEESLLGGRNRGGGGGEVMELALLRLFPAAAVAVLLIVAAANSGVVIGQDTERIEGSAGDVLEDDPVGRLKVYVYELPTKYNKKMVAKDSRCLSHMFAAEIFMHRFLLSSAIRTLNPEEADWFYTPVYTTCDLTPWGHPLPFKSPRIMRSAIQFISSHWPYWNRTEGADHFFVVPHDFGACFHYQEEKAIERGILPLLRRATLVQTFGQKDHVCLKEGSITIPPYAPPQKMKTHLVPPETPRSIFVYFRGLFYDTANDPEGGYYARGARASVWENFKNNPLFDISTDHPPTYYEDMQRSIFCLCPLGWAPWSPRLVEAVVFGCIPVIIADDIVLPFADAIPWDEIGVFVAEDDVPKLDTILTSIPMEVILRKQRLLANPSMKQAMLFPQPAQPGDAFHQILNGLGRKLPHDKSVYLNPGQKVLNWTQGPVGDLKPCE
;
A
#
# COMPACT_ATOMS: atom_id res chain seq x y z
N MET A 1 -60.16 -6.54 -13.60
CA MET A 1 -59.69 -5.35 -14.37
C MET A 1 -59.24 -4.20 -13.47
N ARG A 2 -60.08 -3.48 -12.70
CA ARG A 2 -59.64 -2.29 -11.92
C ARG A 2 -58.39 -2.51 -11.05
N TRP A 3 -58.33 -3.61 -10.29
CA TRP A 3 -57.14 -3.99 -9.49
C TRP A 3 -55.87 -4.22 -10.31
N VAL A 4 -55.98 -4.72 -11.55
CA VAL A 4 -54.83 -4.95 -12.43
C VAL A 4 -54.27 -3.63 -12.96
N LEU A 5 -55.15 -2.68 -13.31
CA LEU A 5 -54.72 -1.33 -13.71
C LEU A 5 -54.10 -0.55 -12.54
N ALA A 6 -54.61 -0.74 -11.31
CA ALA A 6 -54.00 -0.18 -10.11
C ALA A 6 -52.60 -0.79 -9.85
N ALA A 7 -52.45 -2.12 -9.97
CA ALA A 7 -51.16 -2.79 -9.83
C ALA A 7 -50.14 -2.34 -10.90
N ILE A 8 -50.57 -2.16 -12.16
CA ILE A 8 -49.73 -1.65 -13.25
C ILE A 8 -49.33 -0.18 -13.00
N ALA A 9 -50.24 0.67 -12.49
CA ALA A 9 -49.91 2.04 -12.12
C ALA A 9 -48.92 2.12 -10.94
N ILE A 10 -49.07 1.24 -9.94
CA ILE A 10 -48.14 1.14 -8.80
C ILE A 10 -46.78 0.59 -9.25
N LEU A 11 -46.73 -0.39 -10.16
CA LEU A 11 -45.48 -0.89 -10.75
C LEU A 11 -44.81 0.16 -11.63
N ALA A 12 -45.55 0.93 -12.43
CA ALA A 12 -45.00 2.04 -13.20
C ALA A 12 -44.43 3.14 -12.29
N ALA A 13 -45.12 3.48 -11.20
CA ALA A 13 -44.60 4.40 -10.18
C ALA A 13 -43.36 3.82 -9.48
N ALA A 14 -43.36 2.53 -9.13
CA ALA A 14 -42.21 1.86 -8.53
C ALA A 14 -40.99 1.84 -9.48
N CYS A 15 -41.18 1.66 -10.79
CA CYS A 15 -40.10 1.81 -11.77
C CYS A 15 -39.62 3.26 -11.91
N PHE A 16 -40.47 4.26 -11.68
CA PHE A 16 -40.06 5.67 -11.63
C PHE A 16 -39.27 6.03 -10.36
N PHE A 17 -39.57 5.42 -9.21
CA PHE A 17 -38.82 5.64 -7.96
C PHE A 17 -37.55 4.77 -7.85
N LEU A 18 -37.60 3.50 -8.24
CA LEU A 18 -36.41 2.63 -8.32
C LEU A 18 -35.46 3.03 -9.47
N GLY A 19 -35.92 3.85 -10.41
CA GLY A 19 -35.07 4.55 -11.38
C GLY A 19 -34.44 5.85 -10.85
N ALA A 20 -34.73 6.27 -9.61
CA ALA A 20 -34.30 7.55 -9.04
C ALA A 20 -33.23 7.43 -7.94
N GLU A 21 -33.09 6.28 -7.27
CA GLU A 21 -32.07 6.05 -6.23
C GLU A 21 -30.79 5.36 -6.74
N ALA A 22 -30.65 5.22 -8.06
CA ALA A 22 -29.39 4.91 -8.74
C ALA A 22 -28.76 6.16 -9.39
N GLN A 23 -28.96 7.34 -8.79
CA GLN A 23 -28.35 8.57 -9.27
C GLN A 23 -26.86 8.57 -8.94
N GLU A 24 -26.02 8.47 -9.97
CA GLU A 24 -24.57 8.40 -9.87
C GLU A 24 -24.01 9.58 -9.05
N VAL A 25 -23.05 9.32 -8.15
CA VAL A 25 -22.09 10.35 -7.71
C VAL A 25 -21.07 10.58 -8.84
N ARG A 26 -21.57 10.97 -10.00
CA ARG A 26 -20.82 11.66 -11.06
C ARG A 26 -20.93 13.15 -10.83
N GLN A 27 -20.29 13.64 -9.77
CA GLN A 27 -19.60 14.93 -9.88
C GLN A 27 -18.34 14.73 -10.71
N GLY A 28 -18.54 14.36 -11.98
CA GLY A 28 -17.48 14.31 -12.97
C GLY A 28 -17.02 15.73 -13.22
N HIS A 29 -15.81 16.05 -12.79
CA HIS A 29 -15.17 17.32 -13.11
C HIS A 29 -14.88 17.31 -14.61
N GLN A 30 -15.84 17.76 -15.45
CA GLN A 30 -15.62 17.76 -16.89
C GLN A 30 -14.46 18.70 -17.22
N THR A 31 -13.34 18.09 -17.59
CA THR A 31 -12.35 18.67 -18.49
C THR A 31 -13.05 18.92 -19.83
N GLU A 32 -13.64 20.12 -19.97
CA GLU A 32 -14.42 20.49 -21.15
C GLU A 32 -13.56 20.41 -22.42
N ARG A 33 -13.76 19.34 -23.18
CA ARG A 33 -13.27 19.20 -24.54
C ARG A 33 -14.01 20.22 -25.40
N ILE A 34 -13.38 21.38 -25.63
CA ILE A 34 -13.98 22.54 -26.31
C ILE A 34 -14.67 22.08 -27.60
N SER A 35 -16.00 22.15 -27.63
CA SER A 35 -16.79 21.52 -28.68
C SER A 35 -16.78 22.35 -29.97
N GLY A 36 -16.07 21.89 -31.00
CA GLY A 36 -16.20 22.47 -32.35
C GLY A 36 -14.95 22.54 -33.21
N SER A 37 -14.26 21.42 -33.45
CA SER A 37 -13.55 21.19 -34.72
C SER A 37 -13.30 19.68 -34.92
N ALA A 38 -12.84 19.29 -36.12
CA ALA A 38 -12.74 17.91 -36.56
C ALA A 38 -11.34 17.29 -36.43
N GLY A 39 -11.28 15.96 -36.54
CA GLY A 39 -10.08 15.15 -36.79
C GLY A 39 -9.40 14.56 -35.55
N ASP A 40 -8.49 13.59 -35.69
CA ASP A 40 -7.70 13.18 -36.88
C ASP A 40 -6.86 14.31 -37.50
N VAL A 41 -6.66 15.40 -36.75
CA VAL A 41 -5.70 16.45 -37.11
C VAL A 41 -4.34 16.08 -36.53
N LEU A 42 -3.54 15.45 -37.39
CA LEU A 42 -2.10 15.21 -37.26
C LEU A 42 -1.67 14.03 -36.36
N GLU A 43 -1.99 12.80 -36.78
CA GLU A 43 -1.04 11.68 -36.60
C GLU A 43 0.25 11.95 -37.40
N ASP A 44 0.11 12.52 -38.61
CA ASP A 44 1.21 13.01 -39.44
C ASP A 44 1.59 14.47 -39.11
N ASP A 45 2.72 14.62 -38.41
CA ASP A 45 3.67 15.75 -38.44
C ASP A 45 3.15 17.19 -38.76
N PRO A 46 2.98 18.09 -37.75
CA PRO A 46 2.68 19.51 -37.99
C PRO A 46 3.76 20.27 -38.78
N VAL A 47 5.00 19.76 -38.87
CA VAL A 47 6.13 20.44 -39.54
C VAL A 47 5.86 20.63 -41.05
N GLY A 48 5.05 19.78 -41.66
CA GLY A 48 4.63 19.88 -43.05
C GLY A 48 3.58 20.97 -43.34
N ARG A 49 2.79 21.42 -42.36
CA ARG A 49 1.62 22.28 -42.58
C ARG A 49 1.62 23.62 -41.86
N LEU A 50 2.13 23.69 -40.64
CA LEU A 50 2.11 24.91 -39.83
C LEU A 50 3.35 25.79 -40.12
N LYS A 51 3.17 27.11 -40.19
CA LYS A 51 4.24 28.09 -40.38
C LYS A 51 4.28 29.16 -39.30
N VAL A 52 5.40 29.21 -38.58
CA VAL A 52 5.67 30.17 -37.50
C VAL A 52 6.77 31.14 -37.91
N TYR A 53 6.51 32.44 -37.88
CA TYR A 53 7.56 33.46 -37.99
C TYR A 53 8.12 33.79 -36.61
N VAL A 54 9.45 33.81 -36.48
CA VAL A 54 10.16 34.08 -35.22
C VAL A 54 10.82 35.45 -35.28
N TYR A 55 10.43 36.38 -34.40
CA TYR A 55 11.05 37.71 -34.34
C TYR A 55 12.50 37.64 -33.86
N ASP A 56 13.43 38.19 -34.65
CA ASP A 56 14.81 38.42 -34.20
C ASP A 56 14.87 39.64 -33.26
N LEU A 57 14.68 39.37 -31.96
CA LEU A 57 14.76 40.36 -30.89
C LEU A 57 16.20 40.59 -30.42
N PRO A 58 16.59 41.83 -30.10
CA PRO A 58 17.86 42.15 -29.46
C PRO A 58 18.15 41.27 -28.23
N SER A 59 19.40 40.81 -28.09
CA SER A 59 19.80 39.81 -27.09
C SER A 59 19.48 40.18 -25.64
N LYS A 60 19.24 41.46 -25.32
CA LYS A 60 18.78 41.94 -24.01
C LYS A 60 17.47 41.31 -23.53
N TYR A 61 16.60 40.87 -24.45
CA TYR A 61 15.32 40.21 -24.12
C TYR A 61 15.45 38.69 -23.90
N ASN A 62 16.59 38.07 -24.27
CA ASN A 62 16.75 36.61 -24.24
C ASN A 62 18.20 36.15 -23.96
N LYS A 63 19.04 36.09 -24.99
CA LYS A 63 20.40 35.50 -24.98
C LYS A 63 21.35 36.15 -23.96
N LYS A 64 21.15 37.41 -23.58
CA LYS A 64 21.95 38.11 -22.55
C LYS A 64 21.55 37.73 -21.13
N LEU A 65 20.26 37.45 -20.88
CA LEU A 65 19.76 36.97 -19.58
C LEU A 65 20.28 35.56 -19.31
N LEU A 66 20.15 34.68 -20.30
CA LEU A 66 20.67 33.31 -20.23
C LEU A 66 22.20 33.23 -20.07
N LYS A 67 22.94 34.22 -20.58
CA LYS A 67 24.39 34.37 -20.35
C LYS A 67 24.74 34.99 -18.99
N LYS A 68 23.82 35.71 -18.35
CA LYS A 68 23.97 36.25 -16.99
C LYS A 68 23.80 35.12 -15.97
N ASP A 69 22.80 34.26 -16.16
CA ASP A 69 22.51 33.15 -15.24
C ASP A 69 22.16 31.85 -15.99
N PRO A 70 23.10 30.90 -16.11
CA PRO A 70 22.84 29.61 -16.74
C PRO A 70 21.81 28.73 -16.00
N ARG A 71 21.49 29.02 -14.72
CA ARG A 71 20.55 28.19 -13.93
C ARG A 71 19.14 28.18 -14.52
N CYS A 72 18.79 29.18 -15.33
CA CYS A 72 17.54 29.20 -16.09
C CYS A 72 17.34 27.97 -17.00
N LEU A 73 18.39 27.25 -17.40
CA LEU A 73 18.27 26.01 -18.18
C LEU A 73 17.70 24.82 -17.40
N ASN A 74 17.85 24.84 -16.07
CA ASN A 74 17.47 23.73 -15.19
C ASN A 74 16.26 24.07 -14.29
N HIS A 75 15.75 25.31 -14.38
CA HIS A 75 14.58 25.75 -13.63
C HIS A 75 13.29 25.24 -14.29
N MET A 76 12.25 24.97 -13.49
CA MET A 76 10.92 24.55 -13.98
C MET A 76 10.23 25.55 -14.94
N PHE A 77 10.83 26.72 -15.16
CA PHE A 77 10.37 27.78 -16.06
C PHE A 77 11.05 27.77 -17.44
N ALA A 78 11.99 26.86 -17.70
CA ALA A 78 12.83 26.93 -18.90
C ALA A 78 12.09 26.73 -20.25
N ALA A 79 10.79 26.44 -20.24
CA ALA A 79 9.97 26.27 -21.45
C ALA A 79 10.07 27.46 -22.43
N GLU A 80 10.18 28.70 -21.93
CA GLU A 80 10.37 29.90 -22.78
C GLU A 80 11.72 29.89 -23.53
N ILE A 81 12.74 29.25 -22.97
CA ILE A 81 14.08 29.08 -23.59
C ILE A 81 14.06 27.93 -24.60
N PHE A 82 13.46 26.80 -24.23
CA PHE A 82 13.46 25.60 -25.06
C PHE A 82 12.51 25.71 -26.27
N MET A 83 11.33 26.35 -26.13
CA MET A 83 10.44 26.60 -27.27
C MET A 83 11.11 27.49 -28.31
N HIS A 84 11.85 28.52 -27.88
CA HIS A 84 12.64 29.36 -28.79
C HIS A 84 13.74 28.57 -29.49
N ARG A 85 14.44 27.66 -28.79
CA ARG A 85 15.45 26.77 -29.42
C ARG A 85 14.84 25.85 -30.47
N PHE A 86 13.73 25.18 -30.13
CA PHE A 86 12.99 24.32 -31.05
C PHE A 86 12.55 25.07 -32.30
N LEU A 87 11.88 26.22 -32.15
CA LEU A 87 11.43 27.02 -33.30
C LEU A 87 12.60 27.51 -34.16
N LEU A 88 13.77 27.84 -33.59
CA LEU A 88 14.92 28.25 -34.39
C LEU A 88 15.47 27.13 -35.30
N SER A 89 15.24 25.85 -34.98
CA SER A 89 15.74 24.67 -35.71
C SER A 89 14.67 23.81 -36.40
N SER A 90 13.38 24.07 -36.18
CA SER A 90 12.26 23.34 -36.79
C SER A 90 11.87 23.89 -38.18
N ALA A 91 11.50 23.03 -39.12
CA ALA A 91 11.00 23.44 -40.46
C ALA A 91 9.54 23.97 -40.45
N VAL A 92 8.92 24.03 -39.26
CA VAL A 92 7.75 24.88 -38.96
C VAL A 92 8.12 26.36 -39.10
N ARG A 93 9.37 26.73 -38.87
CA ARG A 93 9.80 28.12 -38.99
C ARG A 93 9.82 28.57 -40.44
N THR A 94 9.05 29.60 -40.75
CA THR A 94 9.24 30.36 -41.99
C THR A 94 10.12 31.58 -41.76
N PHE A 95 10.87 31.95 -42.80
CA PHE A 95 11.58 33.23 -42.90
C PHE A 95 10.76 34.28 -43.65
N ASN A 96 9.70 33.85 -44.37
CA ASN A 96 8.74 34.73 -45.03
C ASN A 96 7.53 34.98 -44.11
N PRO A 97 7.33 36.19 -43.57
CA PRO A 97 6.21 36.48 -42.69
C PRO A 97 4.84 36.45 -43.39
N GLU A 98 4.78 36.52 -44.72
CA GLU A 98 3.51 36.41 -45.47
C GLU A 98 3.01 34.95 -45.58
N GLU A 99 3.88 33.97 -45.32
CA GLU A 99 3.52 32.55 -45.19
C GLU A 99 3.15 32.16 -43.76
N ALA A 100 3.23 33.08 -42.79
CA ALA A 100 3.15 32.74 -41.37
C ALA A 100 1.71 32.71 -40.84
N ASP A 101 1.29 31.53 -40.39
CA ASP A 101 0.07 31.34 -39.60
C ASP A 101 0.19 32.01 -38.22
N TRP A 102 1.38 31.99 -37.62
CA TRP A 102 1.61 32.44 -36.25
C TRP A 102 2.93 33.20 -36.07
N PHE A 103 2.93 34.17 -35.16
CA PHE A 103 4.09 35.00 -34.84
C PHE A 103 4.59 34.75 -33.41
N TYR A 104 5.86 34.36 -33.26
CA TYR A 104 6.48 34.07 -31.97
C TYR A 104 7.47 35.15 -31.53
N THR A 105 7.35 35.57 -30.27
CA THR A 105 8.12 36.68 -29.68
C THR A 105 9.01 36.18 -28.53
N PRO A 106 10.32 35.93 -28.74
CA PRO A 106 11.19 35.27 -27.76
C PRO A 106 11.70 36.19 -26.65
N VAL A 107 10.89 36.38 -25.60
CA VAL A 107 11.24 37.10 -24.36
C VAL A 107 11.43 36.10 -23.22
N TYR A 108 12.55 36.17 -22.48
CA TYR A 108 12.82 35.28 -21.35
C TYR A 108 12.42 35.96 -20.03
N THR A 109 11.13 35.86 -19.73
CA THR A 109 10.44 36.54 -18.63
C THR A 109 10.77 36.01 -17.24
N THR A 110 11.35 34.81 -17.12
CA THR A 110 11.65 34.16 -15.85
C THR A 110 13.15 34.14 -15.52
N CYS A 111 14.01 34.49 -16.48
CA CYS A 111 15.46 34.38 -16.37
C CYS A 111 16.17 35.62 -15.77
N ASP A 112 15.58 36.24 -14.75
CA ASP A 112 16.26 37.17 -13.86
C ASP A 112 16.10 36.68 -12.42
N LEU A 113 17.11 35.96 -11.92
CA LEU A 113 17.01 35.18 -10.68
C LEU A 113 17.62 35.89 -9.46
N THR A 114 17.15 35.51 -8.27
CA THR A 114 17.78 35.82 -6.98
C THR A 114 19.11 35.08 -6.81
N PRO A 115 19.95 35.42 -5.80
CA PRO A 115 21.07 34.58 -5.40
C PRO A 115 20.65 33.12 -5.11
N SER A 116 19.49 32.91 -4.47
CA SER A 116 18.89 31.59 -4.22
C SER A 116 18.33 30.87 -5.46
N GLY A 117 18.21 31.55 -6.61
CA GLY A 117 17.77 30.95 -7.89
C GLY A 117 16.28 31.08 -8.22
N LEU A 118 15.49 31.76 -7.38
CA LEU A 118 14.07 32.06 -7.62
C LEU A 118 13.91 33.20 -8.64
N PRO A 119 12.85 33.25 -9.47
CA PRO A 119 12.64 34.33 -10.43
C PRO A 119 12.25 35.66 -9.76
N LEU A 120 12.56 36.78 -10.42
CA LEU A 120 12.13 38.13 -10.03
C LEU A 120 11.21 38.73 -11.12
N PRO A 121 9.92 38.34 -11.18
CA PRO A 121 9.02 38.72 -12.28
C PRO A 121 8.70 40.22 -12.34
N PHE A 122 9.07 41.01 -11.33
CA PHE A 122 8.85 42.46 -11.22
C PHE A 122 9.40 43.33 -12.39
N LYS A 123 10.26 42.78 -13.25
CA LYS A 123 10.81 43.47 -14.44
C LYS A 123 10.17 42.97 -15.75
N SER A 124 9.56 41.79 -15.73
CA SER A 124 9.03 41.09 -16.89
C SER A 124 7.89 41.84 -17.62
N PRO A 125 6.97 42.55 -16.94
CA PRO A 125 5.97 43.40 -17.60
C PRO A 125 6.59 44.50 -18.47
N ARG A 126 7.61 45.20 -17.95
CA ARG A 126 8.35 46.26 -18.67
C ARG A 126 9.17 45.68 -19.81
N MET A 127 9.81 44.52 -19.58
CA MET A 127 10.57 43.80 -20.60
C MET A 127 9.67 43.38 -21.76
N MET A 128 8.50 42.82 -21.46
CA MET A 128 7.50 42.40 -22.44
C MET A 128 6.94 43.59 -23.22
N ARG A 129 6.51 44.66 -22.51
CA ARG A 129 6.08 45.93 -23.12
C ARG A 129 7.14 46.48 -24.08
N SER A 130 8.39 46.57 -23.66
CA SER A 130 9.49 47.08 -24.48
C SER A 130 9.83 46.16 -25.67
N ALA A 131 9.54 44.86 -25.61
CA ALA A 131 9.64 43.96 -26.75
C ALA A 131 8.48 44.15 -27.73
N ILE A 132 7.26 44.33 -27.22
CA ILE A 132 6.03 44.55 -28.00
C ILE A 132 6.08 45.91 -28.74
N GLU A 133 6.51 46.98 -28.07
CA GLU A 133 6.78 48.29 -28.67
C GLU A 133 7.80 48.20 -29.83
N LEU A 134 8.86 47.39 -29.65
CA LEU A 134 9.87 47.19 -30.69
C LEU A 134 9.31 46.43 -31.90
N ILE A 135 8.53 45.36 -31.71
CA ILE A 135 7.97 44.62 -32.85
C ILE A 135 6.91 45.44 -33.59
N ALA A 136 6.06 46.19 -32.87
CA ALA A 136 5.05 47.09 -33.44
C ALA A 136 5.65 48.26 -34.23
N THR A 137 6.84 48.74 -33.84
CA THR A 137 7.55 49.81 -34.56
C THR A 137 8.30 49.30 -35.78
N LYS A 138 8.85 48.08 -35.74
CA LYS A 138 9.78 47.56 -36.76
C LYS A 138 9.14 46.64 -37.81
N TRP A 139 8.00 46.01 -37.53
CA TRP A 139 7.31 45.10 -38.46
C TRP A 139 5.79 45.34 -38.47
N PRO A 140 5.12 45.30 -39.64
CA PRO A 140 3.69 45.59 -39.74
C PRO A 140 2.79 44.52 -39.07
N TYR A 141 3.29 43.29 -38.93
CA TYR A 141 2.48 42.13 -38.53
C TYR A 141 1.91 42.21 -37.10
N TRP A 142 2.50 42.98 -36.17
CA TRP A 142 1.84 43.22 -34.88
C TRP A 142 0.61 44.13 -35.05
N ASN A 143 0.70 45.14 -35.90
CA ASN A 143 -0.33 46.18 -36.03
C ASN A 143 -1.55 45.71 -36.84
N ARG A 144 -1.45 44.62 -37.62
CA ARG A 144 -2.59 44.05 -38.36
C ARG A 144 -3.61 43.33 -37.48
N SER A 145 -3.20 42.95 -36.25
CA SER A 145 -3.95 42.08 -35.35
C SER A 145 -3.95 42.54 -33.89
N GLU A 146 -3.13 43.54 -33.54
CA GLU A 146 -2.70 43.87 -32.17
C GLU A 146 -2.34 42.62 -31.35
N GLY A 147 -1.61 41.69 -31.96
CA GLY A 147 -1.10 40.48 -31.31
C GLY A 147 -2.00 39.25 -31.36
N ALA A 148 -3.15 39.29 -32.06
CA ALA A 148 -4.08 38.15 -32.06
C ALA A 148 -3.57 36.93 -32.84
N ASP A 149 -2.74 37.12 -33.87
CA ASP A 149 -1.99 36.06 -34.57
C ASP A 149 -0.59 35.81 -33.96
N HIS A 150 -0.37 36.28 -32.72
CA HIS A 150 0.87 36.07 -31.97
C HIS A 150 0.68 35.10 -30.82
N PHE A 151 1.75 34.42 -30.44
CA PHE A 151 1.82 33.67 -29.20
C PHE A 151 3.08 33.96 -28.38
N PHE A 152 2.91 33.86 -27.06
CA PHE A 152 3.94 34.12 -26.05
C PHE A 152 4.00 32.95 -25.07
N VAL A 153 5.20 32.55 -24.67
CA VAL A 153 5.39 31.55 -23.61
C VAL A 153 5.58 32.30 -22.30
N THR A 154 4.69 32.11 -21.33
CA THR A 154 4.72 32.75 -20.00
C THR A 154 4.63 31.67 -18.93
N PRO A 155 5.75 31.02 -18.55
CA PRO A 155 5.76 29.79 -17.76
C PRO A 155 5.81 30.03 -16.24
N HIS A 156 5.81 31.28 -15.78
CA HIS A 156 5.82 31.65 -14.35
C HIS A 156 4.57 31.15 -13.60
N ASP A 157 4.66 31.03 -12.27
CA ASP A 157 3.58 30.65 -11.34
C ASP A 157 2.19 31.13 -11.80
N PHE A 158 1.98 32.46 -11.83
CA PHE A 158 0.75 33.12 -12.30
C PHE A 158 0.82 33.61 -13.76
N GLY A 159 1.56 32.92 -14.62
CA GLY A 159 1.62 33.17 -16.07
C GLY A 159 1.87 34.65 -16.44
N ALA A 160 1.03 35.19 -17.32
CA ALA A 160 1.12 36.56 -17.83
C ALA A 160 0.72 37.67 -16.83
N CYS A 161 0.37 37.32 -15.58
CA CYS A 161 0.24 38.30 -14.49
C CYS A 161 1.60 38.74 -13.93
N PHE A 162 2.68 37.96 -14.10
CA PHE A 162 4.05 38.32 -13.64
C PHE A 162 4.15 38.73 -12.16
N HIS A 163 3.57 37.94 -11.26
CA HIS A 163 3.75 38.06 -9.81
C HIS A 163 3.82 36.65 -9.18
N TYR A 164 4.29 36.53 -7.92
CA TYR A 164 4.39 35.25 -7.19
C TYR A 164 3.45 35.13 -5.99
N GLN A 165 2.97 36.25 -5.43
CA GLN A 165 1.86 36.25 -4.45
C GLN A 165 0.54 36.42 -5.21
N GLU A 166 -0.45 35.58 -4.90
CA GLU A 166 -1.73 35.46 -5.61
C GLU A 166 -2.56 36.76 -5.59
N GLU A 167 -2.83 37.35 -4.42
CA GLU A 167 -3.60 38.60 -4.31
C GLU A 167 -3.08 39.73 -5.22
N LYS A 168 -1.75 39.85 -5.31
CA LYS A 168 -1.05 40.85 -6.13
C LYS A 168 -0.91 40.44 -7.60
N ALA A 169 -1.12 39.17 -7.93
CA ALA A 169 -1.37 38.73 -9.30
C ALA A 169 -2.82 39.07 -9.71
N ILE A 170 -3.79 38.82 -8.83
CA ILE A 170 -5.22 39.12 -9.04
C ILE A 170 -5.45 40.63 -9.25
N GLY A 171 -5.01 41.47 -8.30
CA GLY A 171 -5.16 42.92 -8.38
C GLY A 171 -4.34 43.60 -9.51
N ARG A 172 -3.57 42.82 -10.26
CA ARG A 172 -2.69 43.26 -11.36
C ARG A 172 -3.20 42.78 -12.72
N GLY A 173 -3.73 41.56 -12.79
CA GLY A 173 -4.24 40.91 -14.00
C GLY A 173 -3.17 40.63 -15.06
N ILE A 174 -3.61 39.98 -16.15
CA ILE A 174 -2.79 39.79 -17.35
C ILE A 174 -2.37 41.15 -17.92
N LEU A 175 -1.08 41.29 -18.25
CA LEU A 175 -0.53 42.48 -18.90
C LEU A 175 -1.40 42.87 -20.13
N PRO A 176 -1.95 44.10 -20.22
CA PRO A 176 -2.92 44.44 -21.27
C PRO A 176 -2.45 44.19 -22.71
N LEU A 177 -1.16 44.37 -22.98
CA LEU A 177 -0.57 44.10 -24.31
C LEU A 177 -0.59 42.62 -24.73
N LEU A 178 -0.96 41.70 -23.83
CA LEU A 178 -1.09 40.26 -24.07
C LEU A 178 -2.55 39.79 -24.17
N GLN A 179 -3.54 40.69 -24.01
CA GLN A 179 -4.96 40.32 -23.95
C GLN A 179 -5.55 39.79 -25.27
N ARG A 180 -4.96 40.11 -26.43
CA ARG A 180 -5.35 39.52 -27.72
C ARG A 180 -4.60 38.23 -28.06
N ALA A 181 -3.37 38.07 -27.57
CA ALA A 181 -2.49 36.98 -27.97
C ALA A 181 -2.91 35.59 -27.43
N THR A 182 -2.40 34.54 -28.07
CA THR A 182 -2.45 33.18 -27.52
C THR A 182 -1.34 33.03 -26.49
N LEU A 183 -1.70 32.71 -25.24
CA LEU A 183 -0.73 32.48 -24.17
C LEU A 183 -0.42 30.99 -24.06
N VAL A 184 0.86 30.67 -23.96
CA VAL A 184 1.39 29.33 -23.76
C VAL A 184 1.95 29.31 -22.34
N GLN A 185 1.18 28.82 -21.37
CA GLN A 185 1.46 29.05 -19.95
C GLN A 185 1.24 27.82 -19.07
N THR A 186 1.95 27.77 -17.95
CA THR A 186 1.82 26.74 -16.91
C THR A 186 0.62 26.98 -16.00
N PHE A 187 0.24 28.26 -15.80
CA PHE A 187 -0.93 28.61 -15.00
C PHE A 187 -2.23 28.16 -15.68
N GLY A 188 -2.88 27.16 -15.09
CA GLY A 188 -4.20 26.68 -15.47
C GLY A 188 -5.09 26.52 -14.26
N GLN A 189 -5.92 27.53 -13.97
CA GLN A 189 -7.05 27.45 -13.04
C GLN A 189 -8.20 28.24 -13.66
N LYS A 190 -9.38 27.62 -13.77
CA LYS A 190 -10.63 28.28 -14.18
C LYS A 190 -10.96 29.43 -13.23
N ASN A 191 -11.82 30.35 -13.68
CA ASN A 191 -12.33 31.47 -12.88
C ASN A 191 -11.27 32.48 -12.35
N HIS A 192 -9.97 32.27 -12.61
CA HIS A 192 -8.87 33.10 -12.10
C HIS A 192 -8.28 34.03 -13.18
N VAL A 193 -8.12 35.31 -12.85
CA VAL A 193 -7.76 36.40 -13.81
C VAL A 193 -6.38 36.30 -14.48
N CYS A 194 -5.59 35.27 -14.15
CA CYS A 194 -4.31 34.95 -14.77
C CYS A 194 -4.39 33.79 -15.78
N LEU A 195 -5.54 33.11 -15.89
CA LEU A 195 -5.86 32.27 -17.03
C LEU A 195 -6.58 33.12 -18.08
N LYS A 196 -6.04 33.18 -19.30
CA LYS A 196 -6.72 33.80 -20.44
C LYS A 196 -7.51 32.74 -21.20
N ASP A 197 -8.74 33.05 -21.58
CA ASP A 197 -9.51 32.18 -22.47
C ASP A 197 -8.78 31.90 -23.79
N GLY A 198 -8.84 30.64 -24.21
CA GLY A 198 -8.11 30.16 -25.39
C GLY A 198 -6.59 30.06 -25.22
N SER A 199 -6.05 30.13 -24.00
CA SER A 199 -4.66 29.75 -23.71
C SER A 199 -4.35 28.30 -24.09
N ILE A 200 -3.08 27.98 -24.29
CA ILE A 200 -2.55 26.62 -24.38
C ILE A 200 -1.84 26.35 -23.05
N THR A 201 -2.46 25.53 -22.19
CA THR A 201 -1.81 25.14 -20.93
C THR A 201 -0.73 24.10 -21.19
N ILE A 202 0.47 24.33 -20.65
CA ILE A 202 1.67 23.50 -20.84
C ILE A 202 2.21 22.95 -19.52
N PRO A 203 2.89 21.79 -19.53
CA PRO A 203 3.61 21.34 -18.35
C PRO A 203 4.76 22.30 -18.00
N PRO A 204 5.17 22.39 -16.72
CA PRO A 204 6.45 22.99 -16.37
C PRO A 204 7.62 22.18 -16.95
N PHE A 205 8.80 22.80 -17.03
CA PHE A 205 9.99 22.13 -17.56
C PHE A 205 10.57 21.11 -16.55
N ALA A 206 10.28 19.83 -16.76
CA ALA A 206 11.04 18.72 -16.19
C ALA A 206 12.20 18.35 -17.14
N PRO A 207 13.48 18.39 -16.71
CA PRO A 207 14.62 18.14 -17.61
C PRO A 207 14.64 16.66 -18.08
N PRO A 208 14.44 16.34 -19.37
CA PRO A 208 14.21 14.96 -19.80
C PRO A 208 15.40 14.04 -19.55
N GLN A 209 16.63 14.56 -19.64
CA GLN A 209 17.85 13.81 -19.34
C GLN A 209 17.96 13.46 -17.85
N LYS A 210 17.41 14.29 -16.95
CA LYS A 210 17.31 13.99 -15.52
C LYS A 210 16.31 12.84 -15.32
N MET A 211 15.12 12.95 -15.90
CA MET A 211 14.09 11.90 -15.84
C MET A 211 14.62 10.55 -16.34
N GLN A 212 15.35 10.55 -17.46
CA GLN A 212 15.92 9.35 -18.06
C GLN A 212 17.07 8.74 -17.23
N ALA A 213 17.88 9.56 -16.55
CA ALA A 213 18.99 9.11 -15.72
C ALA A 213 18.55 8.41 -14.41
N HIS A 214 17.30 8.58 -14.00
CA HIS A 214 16.71 7.98 -12.79
C HIS A 214 15.78 6.79 -13.08
N LEU A 215 15.71 6.29 -14.33
CA LEU A 215 14.84 5.16 -14.67
C LEU A 215 15.28 3.87 -13.96
N ILE A 216 14.35 3.26 -13.19
CA ILE A 216 14.55 1.95 -12.55
C ILE A 216 14.14 0.81 -13.51
N PRO A 217 14.54 -0.46 -13.24
CA PRO A 217 14.09 -1.62 -14.02
C PRO A 217 12.56 -1.69 -14.10
N ALA A 218 12.02 -1.98 -15.29
CA ALA A 218 10.58 -1.90 -15.57
C ALA A 218 9.72 -2.95 -14.85
N ASP A 219 10.39 -3.99 -14.33
CA ASP A 219 9.89 -5.07 -13.48
C ASP A 219 9.92 -4.73 -11.97
N THR A 220 10.46 -3.57 -11.57
CA THR A 220 10.50 -3.17 -10.16
C THR A 220 9.09 -2.97 -9.60
N PRO A 221 8.67 -3.69 -8.54
CA PRO A 221 7.31 -3.60 -8.03
C PRO A 221 7.02 -2.25 -7.37
N ARG A 222 5.78 -1.77 -7.52
CA ARG A 222 5.29 -0.55 -6.85
C ARG A 222 5.00 -0.80 -5.37
N SER A 223 6.06 -0.77 -4.56
CA SER A 223 6.06 -1.07 -3.12
C SER A 223 5.60 0.07 -2.20
N ILE A 224 5.33 1.26 -2.73
CA ILE A 224 4.82 2.43 -1.97
C ILE A 224 3.38 2.67 -2.43
N PHE A 225 2.43 2.87 -1.50
CA PHE A 225 1.04 3.10 -1.87
C PHE A 225 0.79 4.55 -2.29
N VAL A 226 0.94 5.50 -1.38
CA VAL A 226 0.88 6.95 -1.66
C VAL A 226 2.23 7.61 -1.39
N TYR A 227 2.69 8.47 -2.29
CA TYR A 227 3.95 9.22 -2.17
C TYR A 227 3.76 10.74 -2.35
N PHE A 228 4.48 11.53 -1.54
CA PHE A 228 4.62 12.97 -1.71
C PHE A 228 5.93 13.47 -1.10
N ARG A 229 6.65 14.35 -1.82
CA ARG A 229 7.64 15.26 -1.21
C ARG A 229 7.30 16.71 -1.54
N GLY A 230 7.47 17.60 -0.58
CA GLY A 230 7.16 19.02 -0.74
C GLY A 230 6.94 19.75 0.59
N LEU A 231 7.02 21.08 0.56
CA LEU A 231 6.58 21.89 1.70
C LEU A 231 5.09 21.66 1.97
N PHE A 232 4.72 21.42 3.22
CA PHE A 232 3.33 21.40 3.69
C PHE A 232 2.88 22.76 4.22
N TYR A 233 3.81 23.48 4.85
CA TYR A 233 3.66 24.86 5.31
C TYR A 233 4.77 25.72 4.69
N ASP A 234 4.47 26.98 4.40
CA ASP A 234 5.47 27.99 4.06
C ASP A 234 5.48 29.08 5.14
N THR A 235 6.01 28.76 6.32
CA THR A 235 6.09 29.68 7.46
C THR A 235 6.95 30.92 7.21
N SER A 236 7.60 31.02 6.04
CA SER A 236 8.38 32.20 5.63
C SER A 236 7.56 33.24 4.87
N ASN A 237 6.51 32.82 4.14
CA ASN A 237 5.63 33.70 3.35
C ASN A 237 4.18 33.70 3.87
N ASP A 238 3.77 32.65 4.59
CA ASP A 238 2.49 32.44 5.26
C ASP A 238 2.74 31.93 6.70
N PRO A 239 3.11 32.82 7.64
CA PRO A 239 3.38 32.44 9.03
C PRO A 239 2.12 32.09 9.83
N GLU A 240 0.92 32.41 9.32
CA GLU A 240 -0.37 32.05 9.92
C GLU A 240 -0.86 30.67 9.43
N GLY A 241 -0.34 30.18 8.28
CA GLY A 241 -0.48 28.82 7.79
C GLY A 241 -1.82 28.50 7.11
N GLY A 242 -2.64 29.51 6.84
CA GLY A 242 -3.99 29.38 6.29
C GLY A 242 -4.14 29.65 4.79
N TYR A 243 -3.11 30.20 4.13
CA TYR A 243 -3.17 30.61 2.72
C TYR A 243 -2.45 29.62 1.80
N TYR A 244 -1.32 29.07 2.24
CA TYR A 244 -0.45 28.24 1.42
C TYR A 244 -1.19 26.99 0.91
N ALA A 245 -1.21 26.82 -0.42
CA ALA A 245 -1.92 25.74 -1.09
C ALA A 245 -3.40 25.62 -0.66
N ARG A 246 -4.06 26.73 -0.32
CA ARG A 246 -5.45 26.80 0.21
C ARG A 246 -5.71 25.86 1.39
N GLY A 247 -4.67 25.56 2.18
CA GLY A 247 -4.72 24.60 3.29
C GLY A 247 -4.69 23.13 2.87
N ALA A 248 -4.82 22.78 1.59
CA ALA A 248 -4.86 21.39 1.11
C ALA A 248 -3.61 20.59 1.53
N ARG A 249 -2.41 21.21 1.51
CA ARG A 249 -1.19 20.53 1.97
C ARG A 249 -1.04 20.43 3.49
N ALA A 250 -1.51 21.43 4.24
CA ALA A 250 -1.59 21.33 5.70
C ALA A 250 -2.55 20.19 6.09
N SER A 251 -3.68 20.06 5.37
CA SER A 251 -4.63 18.95 5.51
C SER A 251 -4.00 17.58 5.17
N VAL A 252 -3.22 17.48 4.08
CA VAL A 252 -2.45 16.24 3.77
C VAL A 252 -1.50 15.88 4.91
N TRP A 253 -0.77 16.85 5.48
CA TRP A 253 0.16 16.59 6.57
C TRP A 253 -0.57 16.17 7.86
N GLU A 254 -1.53 16.96 8.34
CA GLU A 254 -2.18 16.71 9.62
C GLU A 254 -2.98 15.40 9.65
N ASN A 255 -3.62 15.02 8.53
CA ASN A 255 -4.36 13.75 8.45
C ASN A 255 -3.46 12.53 8.20
N PHE A 256 -2.36 12.66 7.44
CA PHE A 256 -1.63 11.48 6.92
C PHE A 256 -0.16 11.34 7.30
N LYS A 257 0.47 12.30 8.01
CA LYS A 257 1.88 12.21 8.45
C LYS A 257 2.24 10.96 9.28
N ASN A 258 1.23 10.35 9.89
CA ASN A 258 1.34 9.13 10.70
C ASN A 258 0.65 7.91 10.05
N ASN A 259 0.12 8.03 8.84
CA ASN A 259 -0.64 6.95 8.18
C ASN A 259 0.32 6.03 7.40
N PRO A 260 0.39 4.72 7.68
CA PRO A 260 1.37 3.81 7.06
C PRO A 260 1.17 3.59 5.55
N LEU A 261 0.06 4.06 4.96
CA LEU A 261 -0.16 4.08 3.51
C LEU A 261 0.47 5.28 2.80
N PHE A 262 0.91 6.30 3.55
CA PHE A 262 1.32 7.62 3.05
C PHE A 262 2.79 7.92 3.35
N ASP A 263 3.67 7.65 2.38
CA ASP A 263 5.07 8.09 2.44
C ASP A 263 5.16 9.58 2.07
N ILE A 264 5.03 10.46 3.08
CA ILE A 264 4.99 11.91 2.89
C ILE A 264 6.04 12.65 3.75
N SER A 265 6.77 13.61 3.16
CA SER A 265 7.79 14.40 3.88
C SER A 265 8.11 15.74 3.19
N THR A 266 8.68 16.69 3.94
CA THR A 266 9.30 17.91 3.40
C THR A 266 10.62 17.65 2.68
N ASP A 267 11.33 16.61 3.11
CA ASP A 267 12.70 16.35 2.70
C ASP A 267 12.74 15.79 1.29
N HIS A 268 13.71 16.20 0.48
CA HIS A 268 13.86 15.68 -0.88
C HIS A 268 15.05 14.69 -0.89
N PRO A 269 14.80 13.37 -0.71
CA PRO A 269 15.87 12.40 -0.65
C PRO A 269 16.54 12.23 -2.02
N PRO A 270 17.79 11.72 -2.09
CA PRO A 270 18.43 11.37 -3.36
C PRO A 270 17.63 10.38 -4.21
N THR A 271 16.79 9.55 -3.57
CA THR A 271 15.91 8.52 -4.17
C THR A 271 14.56 9.06 -4.65
N TYR A 272 14.35 10.37 -4.68
CA TYR A 272 13.05 11.00 -4.96
C TYR A 272 12.34 10.43 -6.20
N TYR A 273 13.08 10.13 -7.26
CA TYR A 273 12.50 9.63 -8.52
C TYR A 273 12.32 8.12 -8.55
N GLU A 274 13.23 7.39 -7.92
CA GLU A 274 13.17 5.95 -7.71
C GLU A 274 11.93 5.61 -6.85
N ASP A 275 11.67 6.40 -5.82
CA ASP A 275 10.50 6.22 -4.95
C ASP A 275 9.18 6.63 -5.64
N MET A 276 9.18 7.69 -6.49
CA MET A 276 8.03 7.97 -7.37
C MET A 276 7.73 6.83 -8.35
N GLN A 277 8.75 6.12 -8.86
CA GLN A 277 8.54 4.94 -9.72
C GLN A 277 8.04 3.73 -8.93
N ARG A 278 8.40 3.61 -7.65
CA ARG A 278 7.91 2.60 -6.72
C ARG A 278 6.54 2.94 -6.12
N ALA A 279 5.98 4.11 -6.37
CA ALA A 279 4.68 4.52 -5.84
C ALA A 279 3.50 4.15 -6.75
N VAL A 280 2.39 3.69 -6.18
CA VAL A 280 1.12 3.48 -6.91
C VAL A 280 0.50 4.83 -7.23
N PHE A 281 0.38 5.69 -6.23
CA PHE A 281 -0.22 7.03 -6.28
C PHE A 281 0.77 8.12 -5.88
N CYS A 282 0.84 9.20 -6.65
CA CYS A 282 1.67 10.36 -6.35
C CYS A 282 0.77 11.58 -6.12
N LEU A 283 0.76 12.11 -4.90
CA LEU A 283 -0.07 13.27 -4.58
C LEU A 283 0.44 14.49 -5.35
N CYS A 284 -0.48 15.14 -6.04
CA CYS A 284 -0.27 16.33 -6.85
C CYS A 284 -1.05 17.56 -6.32
N PRO A 285 -1.04 17.89 -5.00
CA PRO A 285 -1.70 19.10 -4.54
C PRO A 285 -1.00 20.36 -5.05
N LEU A 286 -1.79 21.41 -5.23
CA LEU A 286 -1.35 22.78 -5.56
C LEU A 286 -0.27 23.30 -4.60
N GLY A 287 0.40 24.39 -4.96
CA GLY A 287 1.33 25.13 -4.10
C GLY A 287 0.92 26.59 -4.00
N TRP A 288 1.89 27.50 -4.22
CA TRP A 288 1.61 28.89 -4.57
C TRP A 288 0.96 29.03 -5.96
N ALA A 289 0.93 27.97 -6.77
CA ALA A 289 0.27 27.89 -8.07
C ALA A 289 -0.46 26.53 -8.19
N PRO A 290 -1.48 26.41 -9.07
CA PRO A 290 -2.25 25.17 -9.27
C PRO A 290 -1.42 24.03 -9.87
N TRP A 291 -0.30 24.32 -10.54
CA TRP A 291 0.56 23.35 -11.22
C TRP A 291 1.81 23.01 -10.39
N SER A 292 2.45 21.88 -10.70
CA SER A 292 3.73 21.49 -10.07
C SER A 292 4.53 20.55 -10.98
N PRO A 293 5.88 20.53 -10.93
CA PRO A 293 6.69 19.54 -11.64
C PRO A 293 6.29 18.09 -11.32
N ARG A 294 5.83 17.82 -10.09
CA ARG A 294 5.30 16.51 -9.66
C ARG A 294 4.24 15.92 -10.58
N LEU A 295 3.41 16.74 -11.23
CA LEU A 295 2.39 16.28 -12.18
C LEU A 295 3.06 15.67 -13.44
N VAL A 296 4.12 16.31 -13.93
CA VAL A 296 4.95 15.84 -15.06
C VAL A 296 5.71 14.58 -14.64
N GLU A 297 6.33 14.64 -13.45
CA GLU A 297 7.18 13.58 -12.92
C GLU A 297 6.37 12.29 -12.67
N ALA A 298 5.15 12.39 -12.12
CA ALA A 298 4.24 11.27 -11.92
C ALA A 298 3.89 10.57 -13.25
N VAL A 299 3.47 11.33 -14.27
CA VAL A 299 3.12 10.76 -15.59
C VAL A 299 4.30 10.06 -16.25
N VAL A 300 5.49 10.68 -16.25
CA VAL A 300 6.70 10.09 -16.84
C VAL A 300 7.14 8.81 -16.12
N PHE A 301 7.00 8.75 -14.80
CA PHE A 301 7.34 7.59 -13.98
C PHE A 301 6.20 6.57 -13.81
N GLY A 302 5.05 6.80 -14.44
CA GLY A 302 3.90 5.91 -14.40
C GLY A 302 3.20 5.81 -13.04
N CYS A 303 3.49 6.75 -12.13
CA CYS A 303 2.81 6.90 -10.86
C CYS A 303 1.46 7.58 -11.12
N ILE A 304 0.37 7.07 -10.55
CA ILE A 304 -0.97 7.64 -10.79
C ILE A 304 -1.04 9.03 -10.14
N PRO A 305 -1.22 10.13 -10.90
CA PRO A 305 -1.29 11.46 -10.32
C PRO A 305 -2.62 11.63 -9.58
N VAL A 306 -2.56 11.90 -8.27
CA VAL A 306 -3.73 12.25 -7.46
C VAL A 306 -3.82 13.77 -7.39
N ILE A 307 -4.67 14.34 -8.22
CA ILE A 307 -4.77 15.76 -8.52
C ILE A 307 -5.70 16.39 -7.48
N ILE A 308 -5.13 17.27 -6.64
CA ILE A 308 -5.80 17.97 -5.55
C ILE A 308 -5.62 19.47 -5.81
N ALA A 309 -6.44 19.97 -6.73
CA ALA A 309 -6.42 21.36 -7.17
C ALA A 309 -7.77 21.66 -7.83
N ASP A 310 -8.66 22.33 -7.10
CA ASP A 310 -9.97 22.70 -7.60
C ASP A 310 -9.83 23.74 -8.72
N ASP A 311 -10.73 23.66 -9.69
CA ASP A 311 -10.72 24.44 -10.94
C ASP A 311 -9.46 24.27 -11.83
N ILE A 312 -8.59 23.28 -11.59
CA ILE A 312 -7.36 23.09 -12.38
C ILE A 312 -7.65 22.85 -13.88
N VAL A 313 -6.91 23.56 -14.73
CA VAL A 313 -6.86 23.31 -16.17
C VAL A 313 -5.56 22.60 -16.47
N LEU A 314 -5.64 21.30 -16.76
CA LEU A 314 -4.48 20.45 -16.96
C LEU A 314 -3.86 20.64 -18.36
N PRO A 315 -2.53 20.45 -18.51
CA PRO A 315 -1.87 20.70 -19.78
C PRO A 315 -2.21 19.64 -20.82
N PHE A 316 -2.31 20.07 -22.08
CA PHE A 316 -2.55 19.21 -23.25
C PHE A 316 -3.70 18.19 -23.10
N ALA A 317 -4.85 18.59 -22.53
CA ALA A 317 -6.01 17.70 -22.35
C ALA A 317 -6.56 17.04 -23.64
N ASP A 318 -6.23 17.57 -24.82
CA ASP A 318 -6.53 16.93 -26.12
C ASP A 318 -5.65 15.69 -26.43
N ALA A 319 -4.48 15.59 -25.78
CA ALA A 319 -3.45 14.56 -26.03
C ALA A 319 -3.16 13.69 -24.80
N ILE A 320 -3.50 14.16 -23.60
CA ILE A 320 -3.41 13.44 -22.34
C ILE A 320 -4.84 13.25 -21.79
N PRO A 321 -5.38 12.01 -21.75
CA PRO A 321 -6.71 11.71 -21.23
C PRO A 321 -6.65 11.68 -19.68
N TRP A 322 -6.61 12.86 -19.07
CA TRP A 322 -6.37 13.03 -17.62
C TRP A 322 -7.34 12.24 -16.73
N GLU A 323 -8.63 12.21 -17.07
CA GLU A 323 -9.66 11.39 -16.39
C GLU A 323 -9.30 9.90 -16.38
N GLU A 324 -8.73 9.41 -17.48
CA GLU A 324 -8.40 8.01 -17.64
C GLU A 324 -7.12 7.61 -16.90
N ILE A 325 -6.14 8.52 -16.74
CA ILE A 325 -4.84 8.23 -16.11
C ILE A 325 -4.71 8.67 -14.65
N GLY A 326 -5.39 9.74 -14.23
CA GLY A 326 -5.26 10.34 -12.90
C GLY A 326 -6.38 9.95 -11.93
N VAL A 327 -6.34 10.52 -10.72
CA VAL A 327 -7.43 10.51 -9.75
C VAL A 327 -7.67 11.95 -9.34
N PHE A 328 -8.89 12.44 -9.44
CA PHE A 328 -9.25 13.80 -9.01
C PHE A 328 -9.87 13.73 -7.62
N VAL A 329 -9.45 14.62 -6.73
CA VAL A 329 -9.94 14.72 -5.35
C VAL A 329 -10.10 16.20 -5.03
N ALA A 330 -11.29 16.60 -4.60
CA ALA A 330 -11.56 18.00 -4.24
C ALA A 330 -10.71 18.42 -3.02
N GLU A 331 -10.41 19.72 -2.88
CA GLU A 331 -9.59 20.21 -1.76
C GLU A 331 -10.27 19.97 -0.39
N GLU A 332 -11.61 19.96 -0.35
CA GLU A 332 -12.39 19.58 0.83
C GLU A 332 -12.39 18.07 1.15
N ASP A 333 -12.12 17.22 0.16
CA ASP A 333 -12.09 15.76 0.29
C ASP A 333 -10.71 15.19 0.68
N VAL A 334 -9.70 16.06 0.82
CA VAL A 334 -8.35 15.67 1.27
C VAL A 334 -8.36 14.78 2.53
N PRO A 335 -9.15 15.05 3.60
CA PRO A 335 -9.20 14.19 4.78
C PRO A 335 -9.72 12.75 4.53
N LYS A 336 -10.24 12.46 3.34
CA LYS A 336 -10.77 11.15 2.92
C LYS A 336 -9.84 10.42 1.94
N LEU A 337 -8.64 10.95 1.66
CA LEU A 337 -7.72 10.40 0.64
C LEU A 337 -7.39 8.91 0.83
N ASP A 338 -7.29 8.43 2.08
CA ASP A 338 -7.06 7.02 2.36
C ASP A 338 -8.21 6.13 1.86
N SER A 339 -9.44 6.53 2.15
CA SER A 339 -10.69 5.86 1.80
C SER A 339 -10.94 5.94 0.29
N ILE A 340 -10.71 7.11 -0.31
CA ILE A 340 -10.83 7.32 -1.76
C ILE A 340 -9.84 6.40 -2.50
N LEU A 341 -8.55 6.46 -2.16
CA LEU A 341 -7.51 5.74 -2.91
C LEU A 341 -7.53 4.22 -2.65
N THR A 342 -7.95 3.76 -1.47
CA THR A 342 -8.14 2.32 -1.19
C THR A 342 -9.44 1.76 -1.78
N SER A 343 -10.43 2.59 -2.12
CA SER A 343 -11.65 2.16 -2.81
C SER A 343 -11.46 1.90 -4.31
N ILE A 344 -10.35 2.34 -4.91
CA ILE A 344 -10.10 2.20 -6.36
C ILE A 344 -9.78 0.73 -6.69
N PRO A 345 -10.59 0.05 -7.55
CA PRO A 345 -10.36 -1.35 -7.90
C PRO A 345 -8.99 -1.59 -8.54
N THR A 346 -8.39 -2.75 -8.27
CA THR A 346 -7.03 -3.05 -8.73
C THR A 346 -6.92 -3.13 -10.26
N ASP A 347 -7.97 -3.52 -10.97
CA ASP A 347 -8.04 -3.47 -12.43
C ASP A 347 -8.06 -2.02 -12.96
N VAL A 348 -8.70 -1.09 -12.25
CA VAL A 348 -8.68 0.35 -12.57
C VAL A 348 -7.30 0.96 -12.33
N ILE A 349 -6.62 0.56 -11.25
CA ILE A 349 -5.21 0.93 -10.98
C ILE A 349 -4.30 0.41 -12.10
N LEU A 350 -4.43 -0.87 -12.47
CA LEU A 350 -3.66 -1.48 -13.56
C LEU A 350 -4.01 -0.87 -14.92
N ARG A 351 -5.27 -0.48 -15.18
CA ARG A 351 -5.67 0.27 -16.37
C ARG A 351 -4.97 1.63 -16.43
N LYS A 352 -4.99 2.39 -15.34
CA LYS A 352 -4.30 3.68 -15.20
C LYS A 352 -2.79 3.53 -15.45
N GLN A 353 -2.15 2.53 -14.85
CA GLN A 353 -0.71 2.26 -15.05
C GLN A 353 -0.36 1.77 -16.45
N ARG A 354 -1.19 0.92 -17.09
CA ARG A 354 -1.00 0.50 -18.49
C ARG A 354 -1.13 1.67 -19.46
N LEU A 355 -2.09 2.57 -19.23
CA LEU A 355 -2.18 3.82 -19.99
C LEU A 355 -0.92 4.66 -19.77
N LEU A 356 -0.56 4.96 -18.52
CA LEU A 356 0.63 5.74 -18.16
C LEU A 356 1.95 5.14 -18.68
N ALA A 357 2.01 3.84 -18.97
CA ALA A 357 3.18 3.21 -19.59
C ALA A 357 3.38 3.64 -21.07
N ASN A 358 2.35 4.16 -21.74
CA ASN A 358 2.40 4.57 -23.14
C ASN A 358 3.46 5.67 -23.38
N PRO A 359 4.49 5.43 -24.21
CA PRO A 359 5.53 6.40 -24.51
C PRO A 359 5.00 7.73 -25.06
N SER A 360 3.91 7.76 -25.83
CA SER A 360 3.42 9.01 -26.45
C SER A 360 2.96 10.04 -25.40
N MET A 361 2.34 9.60 -24.31
CA MET A 361 1.91 10.50 -23.22
C MET A 361 3.09 11.01 -22.39
N LYS A 362 4.07 10.14 -22.12
CA LYS A 362 5.33 10.56 -21.47
C LYS A 362 6.08 11.58 -22.33
N GLN A 363 6.08 11.37 -23.64
CA GLN A 363 6.71 12.25 -24.62
C GLN A 363 6.00 13.61 -24.69
N ALA A 364 4.67 13.62 -24.79
CA ALA A 364 3.83 14.82 -24.83
C ALA A 364 3.97 15.71 -23.59
N MET A 365 4.41 15.16 -22.46
CA MET A 365 4.66 15.90 -21.22
C MET A 365 6.08 16.50 -21.11
N LEU A 366 6.98 16.23 -22.07
CA LEU A 366 8.41 16.57 -21.99
C LEU A 366 8.89 17.48 -23.14
N PHE A 367 9.93 18.27 -22.84
CA PHE A 367 10.60 19.19 -23.76
C PHE A 367 12.03 18.70 -24.12
N PRO A 368 12.18 17.63 -24.92
CA PRO A 368 13.47 17.01 -25.23
C PRO A 368 14.37 17.88 -26.13
N GLN A 369 15.65 17.53 -26.21
CA GLN A 369 16.59 18.15 -27.15
C GLN A 369 17.43 17.02 -27.78
N PRO A 370 17.29 16.72 -29.09
CA PRO A 370 16.37 17.34 -30.05
C PRO A 370 14.89 17.11 -29.72
N ALA A 371 14.02 17.91 -30.35
CA ALA A 371 12.57 17.68 -30.33
C ALA A 371 12.20 16.40 -31.11
N GLN A 372 11.07 15.78 -30.75
CA GLN A 372 10.58 14.52 -31.31
C GLN A 372 9.06 14.60 -31.52
N ALA A 373 8.53 13.89 -32.52
CA ALA A 373 7.11 13.89 -32.82
C ALA A 373 6.25 13.56 -31.58
N GLY A 374 5.14 14.28 -31.43
CA GLY A 374 4.21 14.14 -30.30
C GLY A 374 4.67 14.76 -28.97
N ASP A 375 5.88 15.32 -28.87
CA ASP A 375 6.38 15.94 -27.63
C ASP A 375 5.69 17.25 -27.25
N ALA A 376 6.04 17.83 -26.09
CA ALA A 376 5.39 19.05 -25.60
C ALA A 376 5.55 20.27 -26.54
N PHE A 377 6.57 20.33 -27.42
CA PHE A 377 6.62 21.37 -28.45
C PHE A 377 5.59 21.09 -29.54
N HIS A 378 5.49 19.84 -29.99
CA HIS A 378 4.50 19.45 -31.00
C HIS A 378 3.07 19.60 -30.47
N GLN A 379 2.81 19.36 -29.18
CA GLN A 379 1.49 19.65 -28.60
C GLN A 379 1.17 21.15 -28.51
N ILE A 380 2.16 22.03 -28.30
CA ILE A 380 1.98 23.49 -28.48
C ILE A 380 1.62 23.80 -29.94
N LEU A 381 2.33 23.23 -30.92
CA LEU A 381 2.03 23.43 -32.34
C LEU A 381 0.64 22.92 -32.71
N ASN A 382 0.22 21.75 -32.19
CA ASN A 382 -1.11 21.20 -32.40
C ASN A 382 -2.20 22.11 -31.80
N GLY A 383 -1.94 22.69 -30.62
CA GLY A 383 -2.82 23.68 -29.99
C GLY A 383 -2.90 25.01 -30.76
N LEU A 384 -1.85 25.40 -31.47
CA LEU A 384 -1.84 26.55 -32.40
C LEU A 384 -2.54 26.21 -33.72
N ALA A 385 -2.36 24.99 -34.24
CA ALA A 385 -3.00 24.53 -35.48
C ALA A 385 -4.52 24.36 -35.32
N ARG A 386 -5.01 23.88 -34.16
CA ARG A 386 -6.44 23.82 -33.83
C ARG A 386 -7.14 25.19 -33.74
N LYS A 387 -6.38 26.29 -33.79
CA LYS A 387 -6.89 27.68 -33.81
C LYS A 387 -6.88 28.29 -35.21
N LEU A 388 -6.60 27.51 -36.25
CA LEU A 388 -6.59 27.93 -37.65
C LEU A 388 -7.79 27.34 -38.43
N PRO A 389 -8.27 28.03 -39.49
CA PRO A 389 -7.85 29.37 -39.94
C PRO A 389 -8.28 30.46 -38.95
N HIS A 390 -7.55 31.57 -38.93
CA HIS A 390 -7.89 32.75 -38.13
C HIS A 390 -9.27 33.31 -38.51
N GLY A 391 -10.13 33.53 -37.51
CA GLY A 391 -11.44 34.16 -37.70
C GLY A 391 -11.34 35.66 -38.05
N GLU A 392 -12.39 36.23 -38.62
CA GLU A 392 -12.43 37.64 -39.05
C GLU A 392 -12.15 38.65 -37.92
N ASN A 393 -12.34 38.25 -36.65
CA ASN A 393 -12.07 39.06 -35.46
C ASN A 393 -10.59 39.13 -35.04
N VAL A 394 -9.72 38.30 -35.62
CA VAL A 394 -8.26 38.30 -35.37
C VAL A 394 -7.62 39.56 -35.96
N PHE A 395 -8.05 39.97 -37.16
CA PHE A 395 -7.49 41.10 -37.88
C PHE A 395 -8.29 42.39 -37.63
N LEU A 396 -7.57 43.50 -37.49
CA LEU A 396 -8.16 44.82 -37.23
C LEU A 396 -8.50 45.54 -38.55
N LYS A 397 -9.59 46.29 -38.55
CA LYS A 397 -9.94 47.18 -39.67
C LYS A 397 -9.03 48.41 -39.67
N PRO A 398 -8.78 49.06 -40.83
CA PRO A 398 -7.90 50.23 -40.89
C PRO A 398 -8.35 51.35 -39.94
N GLY A 399 -7.48 51.68 -38.97
CA GLY A 399 -7.74 52.69 -37.93
C GLY A 399 -8.40 52.17 -36.65
N GLU A 400 -8.79 50.90 -36.60
CA GLU A 400 -9.27 50.23 -35.39
C GLU A 400 -8.13 50.01 -34.39
N ARG A 401 -8.44 50.06 -33.08
CA ARG A 401 -7.57 49.61 -31.99
C ARG A 401 -8.41 48.94 -30.92
N ALA A 402 -7.95 47.81 -30.42
CA ALA A 402 -8.57 47.03 -29.36
C ALA A 402 -7.73 47.05 -28.06
N LEU A 403 -6.41 47.29 -28.15
CA LEU A 403 -5.53 47.34 -26.98
C LEU A 403 -5.31 48.78 -26.47
N ASN A 404 -5.54 48.97 -25.17
CA ASN A 404 -5.12 50.19 -24.49
C ASN A 404 -3.64 50.10 -24.07
N TRP A 405 -2.76 50.71 -24.86
CA TRP A 405 -1.32 50.73 -24.61
C TRP A 405 -0.90 51.42 -23.30
N THR A 406 -1.70 52.36 -22.76
CA THR A 406 -1.39 53.02 -21.47
C THR A 406 -2.00 52.31 -20.26
N ALA A 407 -2.72 51.20 -20.45
CA ALA A 407 -3.27 50.42 -19.34
C ALA A 407 -2.20 49.62 -18.57
N GLY A 408 -2.49 49.39 -17.29
CA GLY A 408 -1.66 48.64 -16.34
C GLY A 408 -1.04 49.53 -15.24
N PRO A 409 -0.39 48.92 -14.23
CA PRO A 409 0.28 49.65 -13.16
C PRO A 409 1.31 50.68 -13.66
N VAL A 410 1.36 51.85 -13.01
CA VAL A 410 2.31 52.94 -13.35
C VAL A 410 3.78 52.49 -13.33
N GLY A 411 4.11 51.49 -12.51
CA GLY A 411 5.44 50.87 -12.49
C GLY A 411 5.82 50.14 -13.79
N ASP A 412 4.84 49.64 -14.55
CA ASP A 412 5.03 48.91 -15.80
C ASP A 412 5.08 49.81 -17.03
N LEU A 413 4.65 51.07 -16.90
CA LEU A 413 4.74 52.10 -17.94
C LEU A 413 6.13 52.77 -17.98
N LYS A 414 7.00 52.49 -17.00
CA LYS A 414 8.36 53.05 -16.93
C LYS A 414 9.30 52.36 -17.94
N PRO A 415 10.04 53.10 -18.78
CA PRO A 415 10.95 52.52 -19.78
C PRO A 415 11.98 51.54 -19.22
N CYS A 416 12.36 50.55 -20.04
CA CYS A 416 13.44 49.59 -19.76
C CYS A 416 14.84 50.22 -19.94
N GLY A 417 15.18 51.20 -19.11
CA GLY A 417 16.53 51.76 -19.05
C GLY A 417 16.62 53.04 -18.21
N GLY A 418 17.12 52.91 -16.98
CA GLY A 418 17.68 54.02 -16.22
C GLY A 418 19.20 53.88 -16.21
N ASP A 419 19.85 54.15 -17.35
CA ASP A 419 21.30 54.34 -17.52
C ASP A 419 21.58 54.78 -18.98
N ALA A 420 21.05 55.94 -19.35
CA ALA A 420 21.37 56.64 -20.59
C ALA A 420 21.19 58.14 -20.37
N ASN A 421 22.26 58.92 -20.62
CA ASN A 421 22.19 60.38 -20.52
C ASN A 421 21.18 60.95 -21.53
N PRO A 422 20.19 61.76 -21.10
CA PRO A 422 19.31 62.46 -22.03
C PRO A 422 20.05 63.66 -22.63
N SER A 423 20.51 63.53 -23.88
CA SER A 423 20.80 64.71 -24.71
C SER A 423 19.47 65.34 -25.17
N PRO A 424 19.33 66.68 -25.14
CA PRO A 424 18.00 67.30 -25.07
C PRO A 424 17.41 67.67 -26.44
N THR A 425 16.15 67.29 -26.70
CA THR A 425 15.32 67.91 -27.77
C THR A 425 13.85 68.05 -27.38
N SER A 426 13.53 69.21 -26.80
CA SER A 426 12.20 69.84 -26.79
C SER A 426 11.03 69.16 -26.02
N PRO A 427 9.95 69.91 -25.71
CA PRO A 427 9.20 69.67 -24.47
C PRO A 427 7.69 69.42 -24.67
N LEU A 428 7.01 69.07 -23.57
CA LEU A 428 5.78 69.76 -23.14
C LEU A 428 5.46 69.44 -21.65
N PHE A 429 4.71 70.33 -21.02
CA PHE A 429 4.16 70.23 -19.65
C PHE A 429 5.13 70.04 -18.47
N SER A 430 5.87 71.12 -18.18
CA SER A 430 6.14 71.50 -16.80
C SER A 430 4.90 72.16 -16.16
N SER A 431 4.49 71.72 -14.97
CA SER A 431 3.73 72.55 -14.02
C SER A 431 3.85 72.05 -12.59
N LEU A 432 3.89 73.00 -11.64
CA LEU A 432 3.67 72.82 -10.19
C LEU A 432 4.48 71.73 -9.45
N ARG A 433 5.78 71.97 -9.29
CA ARG A 433 6.49 71.64 -8.02
C ARG A 433 5.99 72.56 -6.90
N ARG A 434 5.81 72.03 -5.67
CA ARG A 434 6.43 72.56 -4.42
C ARG A 434 6.12 71.70 -3.19
N GLN A 435 7.02 71.77 -2.20
CA GLN A 435 6.97 71.20 -0.83
C GLN A 435 6.76 69.67 -0.72
N LEU A 436 7.64 68.85 -0.10
CA LEU A 436 8.89 69.13 0.65
C LEU A 436 10.04 68.16 0.30
N ILE A 437 11.00 68.72 -0.44
CA ILE A 437 12.47 68.67 -0.27
C ILE A 437 12.91 68.58 1.23
N ILE A 438 14.00 67.90 1.66
CA ILE A 438 15.04 67.07 1.00
C ILE A 438 15.76 66.16 2.04
N ASP A 439 16.41 65.09 1.54
CA ASP A 439 17.65 64.33 1.90
C ASP A 439 18.40 64.56 3.26
N SER A 440 19.45 63.83 3.68
CA SER A 440 20.43 62.98 2.96
C SER A 440 21.28 62.09 3.90
N GLU A 441 21.82 60.99 3.35
CA GLU A 441 23.15 60.40 3.67
C GLU A 441 23.41 59.75 5.06
N CYS A 442 24.50 58.98 5.31
CA CYS A 442 25.67 58.65 4.47
C CYS A 442 26.25 57.21 4.65
N HIS A 443 27.36 56.99 3.95
CA HIS A 443 28.14 55.78 3.64
C HIS A 443 28.77 54.93 4.78
N CYS A 444 29.31 53.79 4.33
CA CYS A 444 30.14 52.81 5.04
C CYS A 444 31.52 53.35 5.49
N LEU A 445 32.17 52.61 6.40
CA LEU A 445 33.64 52.56 6.51
C LEU A 445 34.16 51.12 6.76
N LEU A 446 35.42 50.88 6.40
CA LEU A 446 36.17 49.63 6.59
C LEU A 446 37.20 49.80 7.71
N HIS A 447 37.62 48.73 8.40
CA HIS A 447 39.05 48.49 8.67
C HIS A 447 39.42 47.07 9.16
N SER A 448 40.37 46.47 8.43
CA SER A 448 41.39 45.46 8.78
C SER A 448 41.41 44.69 10.14
N SER A 449 41.09 43.39 10.05
CA SER A 449 41.92 42.21 10.37
C SER A 449 42.35 41.80 11.81
N PRO A 450 42.34 40.48 12.14
CA PRO A 450 42.62 39.91 13.48
C PRO A 450 44.06 39.35 13.63
N PRO A 451 44.44 38.84 14.83
CA PRO A 451 44.31 37.41 15.15
C PRO A 451 43.70 37.20 16.58
N SER A 452 43.71 36.05 17.31
CA SER A 452 44.46 34.78 17.18
C SER A 452 43.79 33.56 17.90
N HIS A 453 44.29 32.36 17.54
CA HIS A 453 44.40 31.06 18.25
C HIS A 453 43.25 30.34 19.02
N SER A 454 43.17 29.02 18.71
CA SER A 454 42.65 27.86 19.49
C SER A 454 41.15 27.82 19.83
N ALA A 455 40.36 26.78 19.52
CA ALA A 455 40.48 25.31 19.73
C ALA A 455 40.20 24.89 21.21
N ALA A 456 39.44 23.83 21.54
CA ALA A 456 38.68 22.86 20.73
C ALA A 456 37.53 22.21 21.55
N ALA A 457 36.68 21.43 20.85
CA ALA A 457 35.96 20.20 21.23
C ALA A 457 35.43 19.88 22.67
N ALA A 458 34.31 19.13 22.66
CA ALA A 458 33.91 18.08 23.62
C ALA A 458 33.18 18.41 24.95
N ALA A 459 31.84 18.25 24.91
CA ALA A 459 31.05 17.23 25.62
C ALA A 459 30.93 17.16 27.17
N SER A 460 29.83 16.52 27.62
CA SER A 460 29.48 16.07 28.99
C SER A 460 29.07 17.16 30.01
N ALA A 461 28.27 16.90 31.07
CA ALA A 461 27.22 15.89 31.37
C ALA A 461 26.52 16.28 32.71
N SER A 462 25.54 15.45 33.19
CA SER A 462 24.93 15.46 34.56
C SER A 462 23.92 16.62 34.84
N SER A 463 22.64 16.38 35.22
CA SER A 463 22.01 15.93 36.50
C SER A 463 21.89 17.03 37.58
N GLY A 464 20.82 17.19 38.39
CA GLY A 464 19.53 16.46 38.55
C GLY A 464 18.72 17.02 39.77
N GLY A 465 17.51 16.48 40.05
CA GLY A 465 16.56 16.95 41.09
C GLY A 465 15.43 17.85 40.52
N GLU A 466 14.13 17.76 40.84
CA GLU A 466 13.38 17.55 42.11
C GLU A 466 13.50 18.76 43.09
N GLU A 467 12.46 19.30 43.74
CA GLU A 467 11.07 18.89 44.07
C GLU A 467 10.02 19.92 43.51
N SER A 468 8.72 19.68 43.28
CA SER A 468 7.59 18.98 43.96
C SER A 468 6.72 19.87 44.92
N LEU A 469 5.44 19.47 45.10
CA LEU A 469 4.35 20.15 45.85
C LEU A 469 3.74 21.42 45.16
N LEU A 470 2.49 21.88 45.38
CA LEU A 470 1.31 21.35 46.11
C LEU A 470 -0.04 22.00 45.66
N GLY A 471 -1.12 21.20 45.54
CA GLY A 471 -2.47 21.59 46.04
C GLY A 471 -3.54 22.11 45.05
N GLY A 472 -4.75 21.51 45.07
CA GLY A 472 -5.94 22.05 44.38
C GLY A 472 -7.07 21.05 44.09
N ARG A 473 -7.89 20.67 45.08
CA ARG A 473 -9.14 19.88 44.88
C ARG A 473 -10.37 20.78 44.93
N ASN A 474 -11.39 20.51 44.11
CA ASN A 474 -12.78 20.71 44.53
C ASN A 474 -13.79 19.78 43.81
N ARG A 475 -15.03 19.73 44.29
CA ARG A 475 -16.15 18.90 43.77
C ARG A 475 -17.31 19.77 43.27
N GLY A 476 -18.10 19.25 42.33
CA GLY A 476 -19.41 19.78 41.92
C GLY A 476 -19.98 18.97 40.75
N GLY A 477 -21.30 18.88 40.60
CA GLY A 477 -21.93 18.12 39.51
C GLY A 477 -23.45 18.21 39.45
N GLY A 478 -24.03 17.69 38.36
CA GLY A 478 -25.45 17.80 37.98
C GLY A 478 -25.75 19.06 37.14
N GLY A 479 -26.69 19.05 36.20
CA GLY A 479 -27.50 17.93 35.67
C GLY A 479 -28.76 18.41 34.93
N GLY A 480 -29.25 17.62 33.97
CA GLY A 480 -30.45 17.90 33.14
C GLY A 480 -30.15 18.62 31.81
N GLU A 481 -30.95 18.47 30.74
CA GLU A 481 -32.15 17.64 30.50
C GLU A 481 -32.30 17.28 29.00
N VAL A 482 -32.83 16.10 28.66
CA VAL A 482 -33.76 15.85 27.52
C VAL A 482 -34.69 14.68 27.89
N MET A 483 -35.90 14.63 27.32
CA MET A 483 -37.02 13.75 27.71
C MET A 483 -37.06 12.35 27.04
N GLU A 484 -37.78 11.43 27.71
CA GLU A 484 -38.85 10.49 27.26
C GLU A 484 -39.00 10.10 25.76
N LEU A 485 -39.51 8.91 25.35
CA LEU A 485 -40.08 7.74 26.07
C LEU A 485 -39.92 6.44 25.22
N ALA A 486 -40.26 5.28 25.78
CA ALA A 486 -40.49 4.01 25.05
C ALA A 486 -41.98 3.85 24.63
N LEU A 487 -42.53 2.76 24.06
CA LEU A 487 -42.21 1.31 24.06
C LEU A 487 -43.10 0.55 23.00
N LEU A 488 -42.93 -0.77 22.86
CA LEU A 488 -43.83 -1.81 22.25
C LEU A 488 -43.78 -2.17 20.72
N ARG A 489 -42.89 -3.12 20.39
CA ARG A 489 -43.17 -4.55 20.06
C ARG A 489 -44.10 -4.99 18.89
N LEU A 490 -43.56 -5.80 17.96
CA LEU A 490 -43.91 -7.22 17.59
C LEU A 490 -43.75 -7.58 16.09
N PHE A 491 -43.32 -8.82 15.83
CA PHE A 491 -43.17 -9.49 14.50
C PHE A 491 -44.43 -10.32 14.14
N PRO A 492 -44.60 -10.76 12.86
CA PRO A 492 -44.07 -12.07 12.44
C PRO A 492 -43.39 -12.06 11.04
N ALA A 493 -42.66 -13.14 10.71
CA ALA A 493 -41.90 -13.28 9.46
C ALA A 493 -42.54 -14.26 8.47
N ALA A 494 -42.36 -14.02 7.16
CA ALA A 494 -42.48 -15.00 6.07
C ALA A 494 -41.88 -14.46 4.76
N ALA A 495 -41.58 -15.35 3.81
CA ALA A 495 -41.35 -15.09 2.38
C ALA A 495 -40.12 -14.25 1.94
N VAL A 496 -38.91 -14.77 2.19
CA VAL A 496 -37.77 -14.61 1.25
C VAL A 496 -37.21 -15.98 0.89
N ALA A 497 -37.84 -16.60 -0.11
CA ALA A 497 -37.35 -17.76 -0.84
C ALA A 497 -37.87 -17.67 -2.28
N VAL A 498 -37.21 -18.34 -3.23
CA VAL A 498 -37.49 -18.26 -4.69
C VAL A 498 -37.10 -16.92 -5.33
N LEU A 499 -35.79 -16.63 -5.40
CA LEU A 499 -35.22 -15.73 -6.42
C LEU A 499 -33.70 -15.93 -6.68
N LEU A 500 -33.23 -17.19 -6.67
CA LEU A 500 -31.85 -17.56 -7.05
C LEU A 500 -31.82 -18.77 -8.00
N ILE A 501 -32.41 -18.61 -9.19
CA ILE A 501 -32.20 -19.47 -10.36
C ILE A 501 -32.08 -18.53 -11.58
N VAL A 502 -31.32 -18.92 -12.61
CA VAL A 502 -30.96 -18.13 -13.81
C VAL A 502 -29.86 -17.08 -13.59
N ALA A 503 -28.70 -17.54 -13.12
CA ALA A 503 -27.42 -16.81 -13.20
C ALA A 503 -26.20 -17.77 -13.29
N ALA A 504 -26.35 -18.90 -13.99
CA ALA A 504 -25.33 -19.97 -14.02
C ALA A 504 -25.13 -20.52 -15.45
N ALA A 505 -24.40 -19.77 -16.28
CA ALA A 505 -23.83 -20.24 -17.53
C ALA A 505 -22.58 -19.40 -17.85
N ASN A 506 -21.49 -20.04 -18.27
CA ASN A 506 -20.17 -19.44 -18.58
C ASN A 506 -19.40 -18.84 -17.39
N SER A 507 -18.89 -19.71 -16.53
CA SER A 507 -17.62 -19.50 -15.81
C SER A 507 -16.79 -20.77 -15.90
N GLY A 508 -15.48 -20.65 -16.09
CA GLY A 508 -14.58 -21.80 -16.19
C GLY A 508 -14.44 -22.53 -14.85
N VAL A 509 -14.27 -23.86 -14.90
CA VAL A 509 -14.15 -24.68 -13.69
C VAL A 509 -12.78 -24.47 -13.04
N VAL A 510 -12.78 -23.88 -11.85
CA VAL A 510 -11.77 -24.17 -10.82
C VAL A 510 -12.36 -25.28 -9.96
N ILE A 511 -11.67 -26.42 -9.85
CA ILE A 511 -12.14 -27.54 -9.03
C ILE A 511 -11.81 -27.20 -7.57
N GLY A 512 -12.83 -26.84 -6.79
CA GLY A 512 -12.73 -26.89 -5.34
C GLY A 512 -12.60 -28.34 -4.90
N GLN A 513 -11.58 -28.66 -4.09
CA GLN A 513 -11.54 -29.94 -3.40
C GLN A 513 -12.58 -29.90 -2.27
N ASP A 514 -13.56 -30.80 -2.30
CA ASP A 514 -14.57 -30.89 -1.24
C ASP A 514 -13.92 -31.32 0.09
N THR A 515 -13.76 -30.36 0.99
CA THR A 515 -13.56 -30.62 2.42
C THR A 515 -14.92 -31.02 3.01
N GLU A 516 -15.21 -32.33 3.06
CA GLU A 516 -16.47 -32.85 3.59
C GLU A 516 -16.81 -32.27 4.98
N ARG A 517 -17.75 -31.33 4.98
CA ARG A 517 -18.18 -30.61 6.16
C ARG A 517 -19.21 -31.46 6.90
N ILE A 518 -18.73 -32.26 7.86
CA ILE A 518 -19.56 -33.07 8.76
C ILE A 518 -20.71 -32.21 9.29
N GLU A 519 -21.96 -32.70 9.15
CA GLU A 519 -23.15 -31.94 9.53
C GLU A 519 -23.15 -31.60 11.03
N GLY A 520 -23.44 -30.33 11.36
CA GLY A 520 -23.55 -29.84 12.75
C GLY A 520 -22.38 -28.99 13.25
N SER A 521 -21.89 -28.02 12.47
CA SER A 521 -20.82 -27.10 12.90
C SER A 521 -21.04 -25.63 12.53
N ALA A 522 -20.61 -24.74 13.43
CA ALA A 522 -20.63 -23.27 13.37
C ALA A 522 -22.03 -22.62 13.33
N GLY A 523 -22.69 -22.58 14.50
CA GLY A 523 -23.90 -21.77 14.75
C GLY A 523 -24.16 -21.59 16.24
N ASP A 524 -24.23 -22.70 16.97
CA ASP A 524 -24.40 -22.68 18.43
C ASP A 524 -23.07 -22.34 19.13
N VAL A 525 -23.05 -21.16 19.76
CA VAL A 525 -22.02 -20.81 20.75
C VAL A 525 -22.28 -21.68 21.98
N LEU A 526 -21.33 -22.53 22.37
CA LEU A 526 -21.31 -23.11 23.72
C LEU A 526 -20.85 -22.04 24.72
N GLU A 527 -21.72 -21.05 24.92
CA GLU A 527 -21.58 -19.98 25.90
C GLU A 527 -21.77 -20.52 27.34
N ASP A 528 -22.50 -21.64 27.46
CA ASP A 528 -22.65 -22.45 28.68
C ASP A 528 -21.50 -23.48 28.84
N ASP A 529 -20.37 -22.99 29.36
CA ASP A 529 -19.25 -23.72 30.01
C ASP A 529 -19.18 -25.26 29.86
N PRO A 530 -18.70 -25.79 28.71
CA PRO A 530 -18.37 -27.22 28.58
C PRO A 530 -17.12 -27.62 29.38
N VAL A 531 -16.31 -26.67 29.83
CA VAL A 531 -14.99 -26.89 30.44
C VAL A 531 -15.09 -27.18 31.94
N GLY A 532 -15.99 -26.50 32.66
CA GLY A 532 -16.22 -26.70 34.10
C GLY A 532 -16.83 -28.06 34.45
N ARG A 533 -17.66 -28.62 33.56
CA ARG A 533 -18.27 -29.95 33.77
C ARG A 533 -17.29 -31.11 33.56
N LEU A 534 -16.36 -30.96 32.61
CA LEU A 534 -15.39 -32.00 32.23
C LEU A 534 -14.47 -32.37 33.41
N LYS A 535 -14.17 -33.67 33.57
CA LYS A 535 -13.23 -34.19 34.57
C LYS A 535 -12.21 -35.15 33.95
N VAL A 536 -10.93 -34.87 34.22
CA VAL A 536 -9.79 -35.68 33.74
C VAL A 536 -9.05 -36.27 34.93
N TYR A 537 -8.88 -37.60 34.98
CA TYR A 537 -7.95 -38.24 35.91
C TYR A 537 -6.55 -38.30 35.29
N VAL A 538 -5.52 -38.00 36.09
CA VAL A 538 -4.11 -38.04 35.66
C VAL A 538 -3.37 -39.13 36.44
N TYR A 539 -2.85 -40.14 35.75
CA TYR A 539 -2.08 -41.21 36.41
C TYR A 539 -0.75 -40.70 36.99
N GLU A 540 -0.55 -40.89 38.30
CA GLU A 540 0.73 -40.66 38.96
C GLU A 540 1.74 -41.78 38.61
N LEU A 541 2.39 -41.63 37.47
CA LEU A 541 3.35 -42.59 36.94
C LEU A 541 4.74 -42.49 37.62
N PRO A 542 5.46 -43.62 37.77
CA PRO A 542 6.86 -43.64 38.19
C PRO A 542 7.72 -42.68 37.39
N THR A 543 8.59 -41.93 38.07
CA THR A 543 9.31 -40.78 37.50
C THR A 543 10.18 -41.10 36.28
N LYS A 544 10.53 -42.37 36.05
CA LYS A 544 11.22 -42.84 34.83
C LYS A 544 10.44 -42.58 33.52
N TYR A 545 9.12 -42.45 33.58
CA TYR A 545 8.28 -42.20 32.40
C TYR A 545 8.12 -40.72 32.03
N ASN A 546 8.50 -39.80 32.93
CA ASN A 546 8.28 -38.36 32.73
C ASN A 546 9.34 -37.47 33.41
N LYS A 547 9.29 -37.29 34.73
CA LYS A 547 10.09 -36.32 35.51
C LYS A 547 11.61 -36.57 35.35
N LYS A 548 12.06 -37.82 35.25
CA LYS A 548 13.47 -38.16 34.98
C LYS A 548 13.91 -37.91 33.54
N MET A 549 13.02 -37.95 32.55
CA MET A 549 13.38 -37.64 31.16
C MET A 549 13.71 -36.15 31.03
N VAL A 550 12.85 -35.27 31.54
CA VAL A 550 13.10 -33.81 31.55
C VAL A 550 14.29 -33.42 32.43
N ALA A 551 14.56 -34.17 33.51
CA ALA A 551 15.74 -33.97 34.34
C ALA A 551 17.04 -34.49 33.68
N LYS A 552 16.96 -35.37 32.69
CA LYS A 552 18.10 -35.82 31.87
C LYS A 552 18.46 -34.77 30.81
N ASP A 553 17.47 -34.15 30.18
CA ASP A 553 17.68 -33.12 29.16
C ASP A 553 16.61 -32.03 29.23
N SER A 554 17.05 -30.79 29.50
CA SER A 554 16.15 -29.63 29.59
C SER A 554 15.68 -29.12 28.23
N ARG A 555 16.32 -29.51 27.12
CA ARG A 555 15.95 -29.08 25.75
C ARG A 555 14.57 -29.57 25.34
N CYS A 556 14.04 -30.63 25.99
CA CYS A 556 12.66 -31.06 25.80
C CYS A 556 11.62 -29.96 26.10
N LEU A 557 11.96 -28.94 26.89
CA LEU A 557 11.05 -27.84 27.26
C LEU A 557 10.98 -26.72 26.21
N SER A 558 11.89 -26.69 25.25
CA SER A 558 11.93 -25.72 24.14
C SER A 558 11.77 -26.38 22.76
N HIS A 559 11.85 -27.71 22.67
CA HIS A 559 11.63 -28.45 21.42
C HIS A 559 10.17 -28.38 20.96
N MET A 560 9.93 -28.44 19.64
CA MET A 560 8.60 -28.42 19.03
C MET A 560 7.66 -29.59 19.44
N PHE A 561 8.19 -30.57 20.18
CA PHE A 561 7.46 -31.74 20.71
C PHE A 561 6.96 -31.56 22.15
N ALA A 562 7.24 -30.44 22.81
CA ALA A 562 7.00 -30.26 24.24
C ALA A 562 5.51 -30.30 24.68
N ALA A 563 4.55 -30.41 23.76
CA ALA A 563 3.12 -30.48 24.03
C ALA A 563 2.75 -31.59 25.04
N GLU A 564 3.39 -32.76 24.99
CA GLU A 564 3.15 -33.86 25.96
C GLU A 564 3.53 -33.47 27.41
N ILE A 565 4.55 -32.60 27.55
CA ILE A 565 5.04 -32.08 28.83
C ILE A 565 4.15 -30.94 29.33
N PHE A 566 3.78 -30.02 28.45
CA PHE A 566 2.98 -28.86 28.82
C PHE A 566 1.51 -29.22 29.07
N MET A 567 0.92 -30.16 28.33
CA MET A 567 -0.43 -30.68 28.63
C MET A 567 -0.46 -31.36 30.02
N HIS A 568 0.58 -32.13 30.36
CA HIS A 568 0.70 -32.71 31.70
C HIS A 568 0.79 -31.63 32.78
N ARG A 569 1.65 -30.61 32.61
CA ARG A 569 1.76 -29.49 33.56
C ARG A 569 0.44 -28.75 33.74
N PHE A 570 -0.23 -28.41 32.64
CA PHE A 570 -1.54 -27.76 32.66
C PHE A 570 -2.57 -28.58 33.44
N LEU A 571 -2.72 -29.87 33.12
CA LEU A 571 -3.65 -30.77 33.83
C LEU A 571 -3.32 -30.89 35.32
N LEU A 572 -2.04 -31.00 35.70
CA LEU A 572 -1.65 -31.05 37.13
C LEU A 572 -2.08 -29.79 37.91
N SER A 573 -2.24 -28.64 37.23
CA SER A 573 -2.66 -27.36 37.80
C SER A 573 -4.12 -26.95 37.54
N SER A 574 -4.89 -27.73 36.77
CA SER A 574 -6.21 -27.32 36.28
C SER A 574 -7.36 -27.85 37.18
N ALA A 575 -8.42 -27.05 37.36
CA ALA A 575 -9.64 -27.44 38.07
C ALA A 575 -10.46 -28.55 37.37
N ILE A 576 -10.06 -28.92 36.15
CA ILE A 576 -10.58 -30.06 35.40
C ILE A 576 -10.01 -31.38 35.94
N ARG A 577 -8.84 -31.36 36.60
CA ARG A 577 -8.25 -32.55 37.18
C ARG A 577 -9.06 -33.00 38.38
N THR A 578 -9.66 -34.19 38.31
CA THR A 578 -10.15 -34.89 39.50
C THR A 578 -9.04 -35.77 40.09
N LEU A 579 -9.06 -35.91 41.41
CA LEU A 579 -8.27 -36.90 42.15
C LEU A 579 -9.07 -38.19 42.40
N ASN A 580 -10.39 -38.18 42.16
CA ASN A 580 -11.26 -39.35 42.21
C ASN A 580 -11.45 -39.92 40.79
N PRO A 581 -10.89 -41.09 40.46
CA PRO A 581 -11.03 -41.67 39.12
C PRO A 581 -12.46 -42.08 38.75
N GLU A 582 -13.37 -42.26 39.72
CA GLU A 582 -14.78 -42.60 39.43
C GLU A 582 -15.61 -41.38 38.97
N GLU A 583 -15.08 -40.17 39.12
CA GLU A 583 -15.66 -38.93 38.58
C GLU A 583 -15.15 -38.58 37.17
N ALA A 584 -14.19 -39.33 36.63
CA ALA A 584 -13.46 -38.93 35.44
C ALA A 584 -14.15 -39.34 34.13
N ASP A 585 -14.46 -38.36 33.29
CA ASP A 585 -14.89 -38.58 31.91
C ASP A 585 -13.72 -39.12 31.05
N TRP A 586 -12.47 -38.70 31.34
CA TRP A 586 -11.28 -39.06 30.56
C TRP A 586 -10.06 -39.35 31.44
N PHE A 587 -9.19 -40.25 30.98
CA PHE A 587 -7.96 -40.64 31.66
C PHE A 587 -6.72 -40.24 30.87
N TYR A 588 -5.86 -39.40 31.46
CA TYR A 588 -4.61 -38.95 30.87
C TYR A 588 -3.41 -39.77 31.36
N THR A 589 -2.56 -40.19 30.43
CA THR A 589 -1.36 -41.01 30.67
C THR A 589 -0.08 -40.22 30.38
N PRO A 590 0.60 -39.64 31.41
CA PRO A 590 1.71 -38.72 31.21
C PRO A 590 3.05 -39.44 30.97
N VAL A 591 3.23 -39.95 29.75
CA VAL A 591 4.47 -40.58 29.26
C VAL A 591 5.16 -39.64 28.28
N TYR A 592 6.42 -39.28 28.52
CA TYR A 592 7.15 -38.37 27.64
C TYR A 592 7.94 -39.14 26.57
N THR A 593 7.30 -39.35 25.44
CA THR A 593 7.76 -40.16 24.31
C THR A 593 8.78 -39.48 23.41
N THR A 594 8.93 -38.16 23.50
CA THR A 594 9.81 -37.36 22.64
C THR A 594 11.05 -36.82 23.35
N CYS A 595 11.17 -37.04 24.66
CA CYS A 595 12.21 -36.43 25.51
C CYS A 595 13.48 -37.29 25.74
N ASP A 596 13.60 -38.46 25.10
CA ASP A 596 14.91 -39.15 25.02
C ASP A 596 15.68 -38.61 23.80
N LEU A 597 16.50 -37.58 24.02
CA LEU A 597 17.18 -36.84 22.93
C LEU A 597 18.58 -37.38 22.61
N THR A 598 18.97 -37.21 21.34
CA THR A 598 20.35 -37.31 20.83
C THR A 598 21.24 -36.19 21.38
N PRO A 599 22.59 -36.30 21.29
CA PRO A 599 23.50 -35.18 21.57
C PRO A 599 23.14 -33.90 20.81
N TRP A 600 22.68 -34.00 19.56
CA TRP A 600 22.27 -32.86 18.73
C TRP A 600 20.86 -32.33 19.03
N GLY A 601 20.02 -33.08 19.78
CA GLY A 601 18.72 -32.61 20.28
C GLY A 601 17.49 -33.21 19.60
N HIS A 602 17.65 -33.98 18.52
CA HIS A 602 16.57 -34.76 17.90
C HIS A 602 16.09 -35.89 18.82
N PRO A 603 14.79 -36.26 18.81
CA PRO A 603 14.25 -37.36 19.60
C PRO A 603 14.73 -38.73 19.13
N LEU A 604 14.70 -39.73 20.02
CA LEU A 604 14.96 -41.14 19.73
C LEU A 604 13.68 -41.99 19.90
N PRO A 605 12.75 -41.97 18.94
CA PRO A 605 11.45 -42.64 19.07
C PRO A 605 11.54 -44.16 19.23
N PHE A 606 12.67 -44.78 18.88
CA PHE A 606 12.91 -46.23 18.96
C PHE A 606 12.64 -46.87 20.32
N LYS A 607 12.74 -46.12 21.43
CA LYS A 607 12.43 -46.63 22.78
C LYS A 607 10.99 -46.37 23.19
N SER A 608 10.33 -45.38 22.60
CA SER A 608 9.00 -44.89 22.97
C SER A 608 7.91 -45.98 22.92
N PRO A 609 7.91 -46.94 21.97
CA PRO A 609 7.02 -48.11 22.03
C PRO A 609 7.16 -48.95 23.30
N ARG A 610 8.40 -49.22 23.75
CA ARG A 610 8.66 -49.99 24.98
C ARG A 610 8.31 -49.19 26.22
N ILE A 611 8.65 -47.90 26.24
CA ILE A 611 8.35 -46.98 27.34
C ILE A 611 6.83 -46.86 27.52
N MET A 612 6.10 -46.66 26.42
CA MET A 612 4.63 -46.60 26.40
C MET A 612 4.01 -47.93 26.82
N ARG A 613 4.47 -49.05 26.26
CA ARG A 613 4.02 -50.41 26.64
C ARG A 613 4.26 -50.69 28.13
N SER A 614 5.41 -50.31 28.67
CA SER A 614 5.78 -50.51 30.08
C SER A 614 4.96 -49.60 31.02
N ALA A 615 4.64 -48.37 30.60
CA ALA A 615 3.74 -47.48 31.33
C ALA A 615 2.28 -47.98 31.32
N ILE A 616 1.77 -48.40 30.15
CA ILE A 616 0.42 -48.99 30.02
C ILE A 616 0.30 -50.29 30.82
N GLN A 617 1.33 -51.15 30.77
CA GLN A 617 1.36 -52.37 31.58
C GLN A 617 1.37 -52.04 33.08
N PHE A 618 2.18 -51.08 33.51
CA PHE A 618 2.17 -50.58 34.89
C PHE A 618 0.78 -50.04 35.29
N ILE A 619 0.11 -49.26 34.44
CA ILE A 619 -1.25 -48.78 34.70
C ILE A 619 -2.21 -49.96 34.88
N SER A 620 -2.21 -50.91 33.93
CA SER A 620 -3.13 -52.06 33.91
C SER A 620 -2.98 -53.00 35.10
N SER A 621 -1.84 -52.99 35.80
CA SER A 621 -1.61 -53.80 37.00
C SER A 621 -1.83 -53.06 38.31
N HIS A 622 -1.97 -51.72 38.30
CA HIS A 622 -2.17 -50.90 39.50
C HIS A 622 -3.56 -50.27 39.60
N TRP A 623 -4.29 -50.10 38.48
CA TRP A 623 -5.64 -49.52 38.46
C TRP A 623 -6.59 -50.31 37.54
N PRO A 624 -7.88 -50.44 37.90
CA PRO A 624 -8.86 -51.15 37.08
C PRO A 624 -9.26 -50.39 35.81
N TYR A 625 -9.10 -49.06 35.79
CA TYR A 625 -9.70 -48.18 34.78
C TYR A 625 -9.18 -48.40 33.35
N TRP A 626 -7.94 -48.86 33.16
CA TRP A 626 -7.48 -49.30 31.84
C TRP A 626 -8.16 -50.59 31.37
N ASN A 627 -8.43 -51.52 32.29
CA ASN A 627 -8.91 -52.85 31.94
C ASN A 627 -10.42 -52.88 31.62
N ARG A 628 -11.19 -51.88 32.05
CA ARG A 628 -12.63 -51.77 31.71
C ARG A 628 -12.91 -51.34 30.26
N THR A 629 -11.92 -50.76 29.57
CA THR A 629 -12.05 -50.20 28.21
C THR A 629 -10.89 -50.54 27.28
N GLU A 630 -9.83 -51.16 27.77
CA GLU A 630 -8.54 -51.31 27.06
C GLU A 630 -8.09 -50.01 26.37
N GLY A 631 -8.19 -48.88 27.08
CA GLY A 631 -7.69 -47.59 26.61
C GLY A 631 -8.73 -46.69 25.93
N ALA A 632 -9.99 -47.10 25.77
CA ALA A 632 -10.95 -46.32 24.98
C ALA A 632 -11.43 -45.01 25.65
N ASP A 633 -11.50 -44.96 26.98
CA ASP A 633 -11.72 -43.72 27.77
C ASP A 633 -10.39 -43.03 28.17
N HIS A 634 -9.28 -43.40 27.52
CA HIS A 634 -7.96 -42.80 27.70
C HIS A 634 -7.59 -41.90 26.52
N PHE A 635 -6.77 -40.89 26.80
CA PHE A 635 -6.11 -40.11 25.76
C PHE A 635 -4.61 -39.94 26.02
N PHE A 636 -3.86 -39.83 24.92
CA PHE A 636 -2.41 -39.73 24.90
C PHE A 636 -2.00 -38.57 23.99
N VAL A 637 -1.09 -37.72 24.47
CA VAL A 637 -0.44 -36.72 23.62
C VAL A 637 0.78 -37.38 22.99
N VAL A 638 0.80 -37.48 21.67
CA VAL A 638 1.86 -38.13 20.88
C VAL A 638 2.33 -37.16 19.77
N PRO A 639 3.14 -36.15 20.11
CA PRO A 639 3.41 -35.01 19.23
C PRO A 639 4.58 -35.24 18.25
N HIS A 640 5.13 -36.46 18.20
CA HIS A 640 6.22 -36.85 17.29
C HIS A 640 5.80 -36.76 15.82
N ASP A 641 6.76 -36.63 14.89
CA ASP A 641 6.62 -36.62 13.43
C ASP A 641 5.41 -37.42 12.93
N PHE A 642 5.45 -38.75 13.11
CA PHE A 642 4.42 -39.73 12.73
C PHE A 642 3.58 -40.24 13.93
N GLY A 643 3.37 -39.39 14.94
CA GLY A 643 2.50 -39.65 16.09
C GLY A 643 2.73 -41.00 16.78
N ALA A 644 1.64 -41.76 16.98
CA ALA A 644 1.65 -43.06 17.65
C ALA A 644 2.31 -44.22 16.86
N CYS A 645 2.81 -43.97 15.65
CA CYS A 645 3.68 -44.93 14.96
C CYS A 645 5.09 -44.98 15.59
N PHE A 646 5.54 -43.91 16.26
CA PHE A 646 6.87 -43.82 16.90
C PHE A 646 8.04 -44.22 15.98
N HIS A 647 8.09 -43.62 14.79
CA HIS A 647 9.24 -43.63 13.90
C HIS A 647 9.38 -42.25 13.24
N TYR A 648 10.55 -41.95 12.66
CA TYR A 648 10.78 -40.71 11.89
C TYR A 648 10.80 -40.94 10.37
N GLN A 649 11.42 -42.02 9.87
CA GLN A 649 11.27 -42.38 8.45
C GLN A 649 9.86 -42.94 8.20
N GLU A 650 9.14 -42.42 7.21
CA GLU A 650 7.72 -42.77 6.98
C GLU A 650 7.52 -44.21 6.51
N GLU A 651 8.34 -44.76 5.60
CA GLU A 651 8.22 -46.18 5.18
C GLU A 651 8.13 -47.15 6.37
N LYS A 652 8.99 -46.92 7.38
CA LYS A 652 9.06 -47.69 8.62
C LYS A 652 8.04 -47.26 9.66
N ALA A 653 7.42 -46.09 9.51
CA ALA A 653 6.21 -45.72 10.25
C ALA A 653 4.99 -46.47 9.68
N ILE A 654 4.92 -46.64 8.35
CA ILE A 654 3.88 -47.38 7.62
C ILE A 654 3.96 -48.88 7.93
N GLU A 655 5.13 -49.50 7.75
CA GLU A 655 5.37 -50.93 8.06
C GLU A 655 4.92 -51.29 9.49
N ARG A 656 5.17 -50.37 10.42
CA ARG A 656 4.98 -50.51 11.86
C ARG A 656 3.56 -50.19 12.31
N GLY A 657 2.95 -49.16 11.70
CA GLY A 657 1.64 -48.61 12.05
C GLY A 657 1.52 -48.09 13.49
N ILE A 658 0.33 -47.62 13.85
CA ILE A 658 0.00 -47.22 15.22
C ILE A 658 0.22 -48.39 16.18
N LEU A 659 0.98 -48.13 17.26
CA LEU A 659 1.24 -49.07 18.35
C LEU A 659 -0.06 -49.73 18.82
N PRO A 660 -0.21 -51.08 18.79
CA PRO A 660 -1.49 -51.74 19.04
C PRO A 660 -2.19 -51.35 20.34
N LEU A 661 -1.43 -51.10 21.42
CA LEU A 661 -1.97 -50.68 22.71
C LEU A 661 -2.62 -49.28 22.71
N LEU A 662 -2.43 -48.48 21.67
CA LEU A 662 -3.01 -47.14 21.53
C LEU A 662 -4.20 -47.09 20.57
N ARG A 663 -4.53 -48.18 19.86
CA ARG A 663 -5.54 -48.19 18.78
C ARG A 663 -6.97 -47.91 19.23
N ARG A 664 -7.30 -48.13 20.51
CA ARG A 664 -8.61 -47.78 21.08
C ARG A 664 -8.68 -46.35 21.64
N ALA A 665 -7.54 -45.76 22.00
CA ALA A 665 -7.48 -44.48 22.68
C ALA A 665 -7.76 -43.29 21.75
N THR A 666 -8.10 -42.15 22.34
CA THR A 666 -8.06 -40.86 21.63
C THR A 666 -6.62 -40.38 21.56
N LEU A 667 -6.10 -40.16 20.35
CA LEU A 667 -4.76 -39.62 20.15
C LEU A 667 -4.86 -38.12 19.97
N VAL A 668 -4.00 -37.39 20.69
CA VAL A 668 -3.81 -35.96 20.56
C VAL A 668 -2.45 -35.78 19.90
N GLN A 669 -2.43 -35.50 18.60
CA GLN A 669 -1.23 -35.67 17.77
C GLN A 669 -1.03 -34.53 16.77
N THR A 670 0.23 -34.31 16.41
CA THR A 670 0.65 -33.33 15.39
C THR A 670 0.53 -33.88 13.97
N PHE A 671 0.67 -35.20 13.79
CA PHE A 671 0.50 -35.87 12.51
C PHE A 671 -0.96 -35.78 12.01
N GLY A 672 -1.19 -34.99 10.96
CA GLY A 672 -2.49 -34.82 10.32
C GLY A 672 -2.40 -34.94 8.80
N GLN A 673 -2.64 -36.15 8.28
CA GLN A 673 -2.64 -36.45 6.84
C GLN A 673 -3.71 -37.51 6.57
N LYS A 674 -4.58 -37.27 5.58
CA LYS A 674 -5.66 -38.17 5.17
C LYS A 674 -5.09 -39.51 4.69
N ASP A 675 -5.87 -40.57 4.87
CA ASP A 675 -5.62 -41.95 4.42
C ASP A 675 -4.29 -42.61 4.87
N HIS A 676 -3.45 -41.92 5.63
CA HIS A 676 -2.18 -42.43 6.11
C HIS A 676 -2.31 -43.18 7.45
N VAL A 677 -1.69 -44.36 7.55
CA VAL A 677 -1.83 -45.31 8.68
C VAL A 677 -1.39 -44.78 10.06
N CYS A 678 -0.71 -43.63 10.12
CA CYS A 678 -0.35 -42.94 11.37
C CYS A 678 -1.36 -41.87 11.81
N LEU A 679 -2.37 -41.53 11.00
CA LEU A 679 -3.55 -40.79 11.46
C LEU A 679 -4.61 -41.79 11.93
N LYS A 680 -4.84 -41.88 13.24
CA LYS A 680 -5.98 -42.65 13.77
C LYS A 680 -7.27 -41.85 13.53
N GLU A 681 -8.29 -42.50 13.00
CA GLU A 681 -9.63 -41.94 12.93
C GLU A 681 -10.11 -41.43 14.31
N GLY A 682 -10.77 -40.27 14.32
CA GLY A 682 -11.25 -39.62 15.54
C GLY A 682 -10.15 -39.06 16.46
N SER A 683 -8.90 -38.92 16.00
CA SER A 683 -7.86 -38.16 16.69
C SER A 683 -8.21 -36.68 16.85
N ILE A 684 -7.49 -36.00 17.74
CA ILE A 684 -7.49 -34.54 17.85
C ILE A 684 -6.16 -34.05 17.28
N THR A 685 -6.19 -33.44 16.09
CA THR A 685 -4.99 -32.86 15.47
C THR A 685 -4.64 -31.53 16.12
N ILE A 686 -3.41 -31.41 16.61
CA ILE A 686 -2.90 -30.25 17.36
C ILE A 686 -1.73 -29.57 16.65
N PRO A 687 -1.51 -28.26 16.86
CA PRO A 687 -0.28 -27.63 16.43
C PRO A 687 0.93 -28.19 17.20
N PRO A 688 2.15 -28.12 16.63
CA PRO A 688 3.39 -28.34 17.39
C PRO A 688 3.62 -27.24 18.43
N TYR A 689 4.51 -27.47 19.38
CA TYR A 689 4.87 -26.46 20.38
C TYR A 689 5.75 -25.34 19.78
N ALA A 690 5.12 -24.23 19.39
CA ALA A 690 5.81 -22.97 19.12
C ALA A 690 5.92 -22.14 20.43
N PRO A 691 7.12 -21.85 20.98
CA PRO A 691 7.26 -21.23 22.31
C PRO A 691 6.63 -19.83 22.41
N PRO A 692 5.52 -19.64 23.15
CA PRO A 692 4.76 -18.38 23.11
C PRO A 692 5.52 -17.18 23.67
N GLN A 693 6.38 -17.40 24.67
CA GLN A 693 7.23 -16.36 25.25
C GLN A 693 8.28 -15.87 24.23
N LYS A 694 8.81 -16.77 23.39
CA LYS A 694 9.76 -16.40 22.32
C LYS A 694 9.08 -15.54 21.27
N MET A 695 7.92 -15.96 20.75
CA MET A 695 7.20 -15.15 19.76
C MET A 695 6.79 -13.77 20.30
N LYS A 696 6.47 -13.67 21.60
CA LYS A 696 6.18 -12.37 22.25
C LYS A 696 7.37 -11.42 22.36
N THR A 697 8.62 -11.89 22.39
CA THR A 697 9.80 -10.99 22.45
C THR A 697 10.23 -10.44 21.10
N HIS A 698 9.61 -10.90 20.00
CA HIS A 698 9.90 -10.47 18.63
C HIS A 698 8.74 -9.70 17.97
N LEU A 699 7.76 -9.22 18.75
CA LEU A 699 6.64 -8.46 18.21
C LEU A 699 7.10 -7.10 17.66
N VAL A 700 6.82 -6.84 16.38
CA VAL A 700 7.06 -5.52 15.76
C VAL A 700 5.93 -4.54 16.12
N PRO A 701 6.15 -3.21 16.01
CA PRO A 701 5.07 -2.23 16.17
C PRO A 701 3.87 -2.55 15.25
N PRO A 702 2.60 -2.41 15.69
CA PRO A 702 1.43 -2.76 14.88
C PRO A 702 1.37 -2.04 13.53
N GLU A 703 1.90 -0.82 13.45
CA GLU A 703 1.94 0.00 12.24
C GLU A 703 3.03 -0.43 11.23
N THR A 704 3.79 -1.49 11.52
CA THR A 704 4.90 -1.95 10.66
C THR A 704 4.35 -2.49 9.34
N PRO A 705 4.67 -1.87 8.18
CA PRO A 705 4.07 -2.27 6.91
C PRO A 705 4.56 -3.64 6.45
N ARG A 706 3.61 -4.45 5.93
CA ARG A 706 3.91 -5.74 5.27
C ARG A 706 4.60 -5.49 3.94
N SER A 707 5.93 -5.40 4.02
CA SER A 707 6.86 -4.97 2.99
C SER A 707 7.55 -6.14 2.24
N ILE A 708 7.26 -7.39 2.62
CA ILE A 708 7.65 -8.61 1.93
C ILE A 708 6.38 -9.25 1.35
N PHE A 709 6.41 -9.67 0.08
CA PHE A 709 5.23 -10.26 -0.56
C PHE A 709 5.06 -11.74 -0.17
N VAL A 710 6.01 -12.60 -0.51
CA VAL A 710 6.06 -14.01 -0.09
C VAL A 710 7.33 -14.29 0.72
N TYR A 711 7.22 -15.07 1.80
CA TYR A 711 8.33 -15.43 2.68
C TYR A 711 8.40 -16.93 3.02
N PHE A 712 9.62 -17.47 3.07
CA PHE A 712 9.92 -18.82 3.58
C PHE A 712 11.37 -18.94 4.03
N ARG A 713 11.62 -19.58 5.21
CA ARG A 713 12.95 -20.05 5.60
C ARG A 713 12.96 -21.55 5.87
N GLY A 714 13.81 -22.35 5.24
CA GLY A 714 13.76 -23.80 5.45
C GLY A 714 14.63 -24.59 4.51
N LEU A 715 14.96 -25.82 4.91
CA LEU A 715 15.52 -26.81 3.99
C LEU A 715 14.56 -27.01 2.82
N PHE A 716 15.06 -26.83 1.61
CA PHE A 716 14.38 -27.18 0.36
C PHE A 716 14.72 -28.61 -0.09
N TYR A 717 15.93 -29.04 0.25
CA TYR A 717 16.46 -30.39 0.07
C TYR A 717 16.98 -30.88 1.42
N ASP A 718 16.80 -32.17 1.73
CA ASP A 718 17.46 -32.83 2.87
C ASP A 718 18.43 -33.89 2.36
N THR A 719 19.56 -33.44 1.79
CA THR A 719 20.57 -34.33 1.18
C THR A 719 21.27 -35.27 2.17
N ALA A 720 20.98 -35.16 3.47
CA ALA A 720 21.48 -36.07 4.50
C ALA A 720 20.59 -37.30 4.69
N ASN A 721 19.26 -37.16 4.50
CA ASN A 721 18.28 -38.24 4.66
C ASN A 721 17.62 -38.68 3.35
N ASP A 722 17.55 -37.78 2.36
CA ASP A 722 17.10 -37.99 0.99
C ASP A 722 18.15 -37.43 0.00
N PRO A 723 19.22 -38.19 -0.30
CA PRO A 723 20.28 -37.76 -1.20
C PRO A 723 19.87 -37.79 -2.69
N GLU A 724 18.74 -38.40 -3.04
CA GLU A 724 18.19 -38.43 -4.40
C GLU A 724 17.20 -37.28 -4.65
N GLY A 725 16.65 -36.69 -3.58
CA GLY A 725 15.89 -35.44 -3.57
C GLY A 725 14.45 -35.53 -4.06
N GLY A 726 13.95 -36.76 -4.30
CA GLY A 726 12.61 -37.02 -4.83
C GLY A 726 11.54 -37.29 -3.77
N TYR A 727 11.90 -37.39 -2.49
CA TYR A 727 11.02 -37.86 -1.42
C TYR A 727 10.71 -36.77 -0.40
N TYR A 728 11.71 -35.97 -0.03
CA TYR A 728 11.57 -34.90 0.95
C TYR A 728 10.48 -33.89 0.55
N ALA A 729 9.49 -33.69 1.43
CA ALA A 729 8.34 -32.82 1.19
C ALA A 729 7.60 -33.09 -0.14
N ARG A 730 7.62 -34.34 -0.64
CA ARG A 730 7.07 -34.75 -1.95
C ARG A 730 7.56 -33.89 -3.12
N GLY A 731 8.77 -33.32 -3.02
CA GLY A 731 9.33 -32.41 -4.01
C GLY A 731 8.75 -30.99 -4.00
N ALA A 732 7.67 -30.71 -3.25
CA ALA A 732 7.03 -29.38 -3.22
C ALA A 732 8.00 -28.25 -2.83
N ARG A 733 8.91 -28.51 -1.89
CA ARG A 733 9.95 -27.52 -1.50
C ARG A 733 11.06 -27.35 -2.52
N ALA A 734 11.47 -28.42 -3.19
CA ALA A 734 12.41 -28.34 -4.31
C ALA A 734 11.78 -27.53 -5.46
N SER A 735 10.50 -27.73 -5.74
CA SER A 735 9.73 -26.96 -6.73
C SER A 735 9.62 -25.48 -6.34
N VAL A 736 9.36 -25.14 -5.07
CA VAL A 736 9.41 -23.74 -4.58
C VAL A 736 10.78 -23.11 -4.82
N TRP A 737 11.86 -23.83 -4.52
CA TRP A 737 13.22 -23.31 -4.71
C TRP A 737 13.57 -23.12 -6.19
N GLU A 738 13.40 -24.15 -7.03
CA GLU A 738 13.82 -24.07 -8.44
C GLU A 738 13.04 -23.03 -9.25
N ASN A 739 11.74 -22.84 -8.97
CA ASN A 739 10.93 -21.83 -9.65
C ASN A 739 11.14 -20.40 -9.10
N PHE A 740 11.35 -20.22 -7.78
CA PHE A 740 11.25 -18.89 -7.15
C PHE A 740 12.50 -18.35 -6.44
N LYS A 741 13.61 -19.10 -6.35
CA LYS A 741 14.87 -18.62 -5.72
C LYS A 741 15.46 -17.33 -6.31
N ASN A 742 15.08 -16.99 -7.55
CA ASN A 742 15.48 -15.79 -8.26
C ASN A 742 14.32 -14.80 -8.49
N ASN A 743 13.12 -15.06 -7.95
CA ASN A 743 11.94 -14.23 -8.18
C ASN A 743 11.87 -13.10 -7.12
N PRO A 744 11.85 -11.81 -7.51
CA PRO A 744 11.91 -10.68 -6.58
C PRO A 744 10.68 -10.54 -5.65
N LEU A 745 9.59 -11.28 -5.91
CA LEU A 745 8.42 -11.35 -5.01
C LEU A 745 8.59 -12.38 -3.87
N PHE A 746 9.61 -13.25 -3.93
CA PHE A 746 9.79 -14.41 -3.06
C PHE A 746 11.07 -14.30 -2.24
N ASP A 747 10.95 -13.82 -0.99
CA ASP A 747 12.04 -13.85 -0.02
C ASP A 747 12.18 -15.26 0.58
N ILE A 748 12.93 -16.13 -0.10
CA ILE A 748 13.09 -17.54 0.26
C ILE A 748 14.56 -17.94 0.46
N SER A 749 14.87 -18.68 1.53
CA SER A 749 16.24 -19.14 1.85
C SER A 749 16.25 -20.37 2.77
N THR A 750 17.37 -21.09 2.83
CA THR A 750 17.64 -22.11 3.87
C THR A 750 17.92 -21.50 5.24
N ASP A 751 18.52 -20.31 5.24
CA ASP A 751 19.12 -19.70 6.41
C ASP A 751 18.04 -19.13 7.33
N HIS A 752 18.22 -19.27 8.65
CA HIS A 752 17.28 -18.70 9.61
C HIS A 752 17.91 -17.44 10.21
N PRO A 753 17.59 -16.23 9.68
CA PRO A 753 18.19 -15.00 10.17
C PRO A 753 17.67 -14.67 11.58
N PRO A 754 18.40 -13.84 12.36
CA PRO A 754 17.92 -13.35 13.64
C PRO A 754 16.56 -12.63 13.57
N THR A 755 16.22 -12.08 12.40
CA THR A 755 14.98 -11.36 12.08
C THR A 755 13.81 -12.24 11.63
N TYR A 756 13.91 -13.57 11.74
CA TYR A 756 12.92 -14.52 11.18
C TYR A 756 11.46 -14.19 11.54
N TYR A 757 11.21 -13.76 12.77
CA TYR A 757 9.84 -13.44 13.22
C TYR A 757 9.39 -12.04 12.81
N GLU A 758 10.29 -11.08 12.82
CA GLU A 758 10.09 -9.72 12.35
C GLU A 758 9.77 -9.72 10.86
N ASP A 759 10.48 -10.51 10.07
CA ASP A 759 10.24 -10.65 8.63
C ASP A 759 8.92 -11.39 8.34
N MET A 760 8.54 -12.43 9.12
CA MET A 760 7.20 -13.02 9.04
C MET A 760 6.07 -12.01 9.35
N GLN A 761 6.28 -11.08 10.28
CA GLN A 761 5.31 -10.01 10.56
C GLN A 761 5.27 -8.96 9.43
N ARG A 762 6.41 -8.73 8.76
CA ARG A 762 6.52 -7.89 7.56
C ARG A 762 6.06 -8.60 6.27
N SER A 763 5.59 -9.84 6.32
CA SER A 763 5.22 -10.61 5.13
C SER A 763 3.71 -10.64 4.90
N ILE A 764 3.27 -10.54 3.64
CA ILE A 764 1.85 -10.72 3.27
C ILE A 764 1.49 -12.21 3.31
N PHE A 765 2.28 -13.03 2.62
CA PHE A 765 2.10 -14.48 2.49
C PHE A 765 3.30 -15.24 3.07
N CYS A 766 3.04 -16.30 3.84
CA CYS A 766 4.06 -17.17 4.40
C CYS A 766 3.85 -18.60 3.90
N LEU A 767 4.81 -19.14 3.14
CA LEU A 767 4.67 -20.48 2.56
C LEU A 767 4.75 -21.53 3.67
N CYS A 768 3.78 -22.44 3.67
CA CYS A 768 3.65 -23.58 4.56
C CYS A 768 3.59 -24.92 3.79
N PRO A 769 4.57 -25.23 2.92
CA PRO A 769 4.67 -26.55 2.31
C PRO A 769 5.06 -27.62 3.34
N LEU A 770 4.64 -28.86 3.07
CA LEU A 770 5.04 -30.07 3.79
C LEU A 770 6.54 -30.10 4.09
N GLY A 771 6.92 -30.74 5.19
CA GLY A 771 8.32 -30.97 5.55
C GLY A 771 8.66 -32.45 5.57
N TRP A 772 9.38 -32.86 6.61
CA TRP A 772 9.60 -34.28 6.95
C TRP A 772 8.33 -34.95 7.51
N ALA A 773 7.32 -34.15 7.90
CA ALA A 773 6.04 -34.58 8.45
C ALA A 773 4.95 -33.56 8.05
N PRO A 774 3.64 -33.92 8.11
CA PRO A 774 2.51 -33.08 7.70
C PRO A 774 2.11 -32.02 8.74
N TRP A 775 3.10 -31.34 9.32
CA TRP A 775 2.90 -30.22 10.24
C TRP A 775 4.19 -29.37 10.31
N SER A 776 4.07 -28.12 10.77
CA SER A 776 5.23 -27.26 10.98
C SER A 776 4.95 -26.19 12.03
N PRO A 777 5.93 -25.78 12.86
CA PRO A 777 5.84 -24.58 13.67
C PRO A 777 5.52 -23.33 12.83
N ARG A 778 5.89 -23.30 11.54
CA ARG A 778 5.60 -22.18 10.64
C ARG A 778 4.12 -21.88 10.47
N LEU A 779 3.26 -22.91 10.49
CA LEU A 779 1.81 -22.72 10.39
C LEU A 779 1.27 -21.98 11.63
N VAL A 780 1.84 -22.27 12.81
CA VAL A 780 1.56 -21.58 14.07
C VAL A 780 2.08 -20.14 14.00
N GLU A 781 3.35 -19.99 13.63
CA GLU A 781 4.04 -18.70 13.55
C GLU A 781 3.33 -17.75 12.56
N ALA A 782 2.92 -18.23 11.38
CA ALA A 782 2.21 -17.43 10.38
C ALA A 782 0.89 -16.87 10.93
N VAL A 783 0.05 -17.72 11.53
CA VAL A 783 -1.23 -17.29 12.15
C VAL A 783 -1.00 -16.29 13.29
N VAL A 784 -0.05 -16.55 14.17
CA VAL A 784 0.30 -15.66 15.31
C VAL A 784 0.79 -14.30 14.83
N PHE A 785 1.59 -14.26 13.77
CA PHE A 785 2.14 -13.03 13.20
C PHE A 785 1.24 -12.37 12.13
N GLY A 786 0.07 -12.93 11.86
CA GLY A 786 -0.91 -12.42 10.89
C GLY A 786 -0.46 -12.49 9.44
N CYS A 787 0.57 -13.30 9.15
CA CYS A 787 1.00 -13.61 7.80
C CYS A 787 0.05 -14.66 7.21
N ILE A 788 -0.46 -14.45 6.00
CA ILE A 788 -1.43 -15.37 5.39
C ILE A 788 -0.72 -16.71 5.10
N PRO A 789 -1.14 -17.83 5.72
CA PRO A 789 -0.50 -19.11 5.48
C PRO A 789 -0.88 -19.63 4.08
N VAL A 790 0.11 -19.84 3.23
CA VAL A 790 -0.07 -20.50 1.93
C VAL A 790 0.23 -21.98 2.12
N ILE A 791 -0.83 -22.76 2.24
CA ILE A 791 -0.80 -24.19 2.57
C ILE A 791 -0.62 -24.98 1.27
N ILE A 792 0.49 -25.73 1.19
CA ILE A 792 0.88 -26.53 0.03
C ILE A 792 1.03 -27.97 0.52
N ALA A 793 -0.09 -28.66 0.58
CA ALA A 793 -0.24 -30.00 1.14
C ALA A 793 -1.65 -30.58 0.83
N ASP A 794 -1.79 -31.34 -0.25
CA ASP A 794 -3.11 -31.76 -0.81
C ASP A 794 -3.94 -32.65 0.13
N ASP A 795 -3.29 -33.43 0.98
CA ASP A 795 -3.88 -34.43 1.89
C ASP A 795 -3.83 -34.01 3.37
N ILE A 796 -3.53 -32.75 3.68
CA ILE A 796 -3.36 -32.29 5.07
C ILE A 796 -4.66 -32.30 5.87
N VAL A 797 -4.54 -32.65 7.16
CA VAL A 797 -5.59 -32.45 8.17
C VAL A 797 -5.10 -31.37 9.13
N LEU A 798 -5.64 -30.16 8.99
CA LEU A 798 -5.18 -29.00 9.76
C LEU A 798 -5.60 -29.06 11.24
N PRO A 799 -4.79 -28.50 12.16
CA PRO A 799 -5.11 -28.54 13.57
C PRO A 799 -6.34 -27.69 13.90
N PHE A 800 -7.15 -28.19 14.83
CA PHE A 800 -8.37 -27.54 15.34
C PHE A 800 -9.32 -26.97 14.25
N ALA A 801 -9.53 -27.69 13.15
CA ALA A 801 -10.41 -27.26 12.05
C ALA A 801 -11.84 -26.85 12.51
N ASP A 802 -12.39 -27.51 13.54
CA ASP A 802 -13.66 -27.16 14.18
C ASP A 802 -13.71 -25.74 14.81
N ALA A 803 -12.56 -25.12 15.04
CA ALA A 803 -12.39 -23.86 15.80
C ALA A 803 -11.61 -22.78 15.03
N ILE A 804 -11.00 -23.12 13.90
CA ILE A 804 -10.20 -22.23 13.07
C ILE A 804 -10.70 -22.35 11.62
N PRO A 805 -11.32 -21.29 11.05
CA PRO A 805 -11.86 -21.31 9.69
C PRO A 805 -10.74 -21.17 8.66
N TRP A 806 -9.99 -22.26 8.45
CA TRP A 806 -8.75 -22.29 7.64
C TRP A 806 -8.95 -21.74 6.22
N ASP A 807 -10.07 -22.03 5.57
CA ASP A 807 -10.43 -21.53 4.23
C ASP A 807 -10.60 -19.99 4.21
N GLU A 808 -11.13 -19.43 5.30
CA GLU A 808 -11.28 -17.98 5.43
C GLU A 808 -9.97 -17.27 5.70
N ILE A 809 -8.98 -17.89 6.37
CA ILE A 809 -7.73 -17.24 6.80
C ILE A 809 -6.50 -17.55 5.92
N GLY A 810 -6.43 -18.73 5.31
CA GLY A 810 -5.28 -19.20 4.52
C GLY A 810 -5.47 -19.10 3.02
N VAL A 811 -4.50 -19.59 2.25
CA VAL A 811 -4.60 -19.84 0.81
C VAL A 811 -4.15 -21.27 0.57
N PHE A 812 -4.97 -22.08 -0.08
CA PHE A 812 -4.63 -23.46 -0.44
C PHE A 812 -4.13 -23.50 -1.87
N VAL A 813 -3.03 -24.21 -2.11
CA VAL A 813 -2.43 -24.41 -3.43
C VAL A 813 -1.99 -25.87 -3.54
N ALA A 814 -2.40 -26.55 -4.62
CA ALA A 814 -2.01 -27.94 -4.85
C ALA A 814 -0.50 -28.06 -5.08
N GLU A 815 0.09 -29.21 -4.74
CA GLU A 815 1.52 -29.48 -4.91
C GLU A 815 1.97 -29.35 -6.39
N ASP A 816 1.12 -29.77 -7.33
CA ASP A 816 1.32 -29.59 -8.78
C ASP A 816 1.20 -28.12 -9.26
N ASP A 817 0.51 -27.26 -8.51
CA ASP A 817 0.32 -25.84 -8.82
C ASP A 817 1.41 -24.93 -8.25
N VAL A 818 2.39 -25.48 -7.50
CA VAL A 818 3.55 -24.74 -6.98
C VAL A 818 4.25 -23.87 -8.03
N PRO A 819 4.51 -24.33 -9.28
CA PRO A 819 5.15 -23.50 -10.31
C PRO A 819 4.34 -22.26 -10.75
N LYS A 820 3.09 -22.11 -10.29
CA LYS A 820 2.20 -20.98 -10.59
C LYS A 820 1.96 -20.06 -9.37
N LEU A 821 2.67 -20.27 -8.25
CA LEU A 821 2.45 -19.52 -7.00
C LEU A 821 2.51 -18.00 -7.18
N ASP A 822 3.36 -17.48 -8.06
CA ASP A 822 3.45 -16.05 -8.36
C ASP A 822 2.13 -15.52 -8.94
N THR A 823 1.59 -16.22 -9.93
CA THR A 823 0.35 -15.92 -10.65
C THR A 823 -0.86 -16.10 -9.73
N ILE A 824 -0.89 -17.18 -8.94
CA ILE A 824 -1.95 -17.45 -7.97
C ILE A 824 -1.99 -16.32 -6.93
N LEU A 825 -0.88 -16.04 -6.25
CA LEU A 825 -0.86 -15.09 -5.13
C LEU A 825 -1.01 -13.63 -5.59
N THR A 826 -0.53 -13.26 -6.79
CA THR A 826 -0.77 -11.91 -7.37
C THR A 826 -2.19 -11.74 -7.92
N SER A 827 -2.93 -12.82 -8.20
CA SER A 827 -4.34 -12.75 -8.62
C SER A 827 -5.33 -12.49 -7.47
N ILE A 828 -4.92 -12.67 -6.21
CA ILE A 828 -5.80 -12.50 -5.04
C ILE A 828 -6.12 -11.01 -4.84
N PRO A 829 -7.40 -10.59 -4.89
CA PRO A 829 -7.77 -9.20 -4.70
C PRO A 829 -7.37 -8.66 -3.32
N MET A 830 -6.95 -7.38 -3.27
CA MET A 830 -6.47 -6.75 -2.03
C MET A 830 -7.52 -6.77 -0.90
N GLU A 831 -8.81 -6.65 -1.23
CA GLU A 831 -9.92 -6.81 -0.28
C GLU A 831 -9.95 -8.19 0.41
N VAL A 832 -9.56 -9.25 -0.30
CA VAL A 832 -9.48 -10.63 0.23
C VAL A 832 -8.25 -10.78 1.12
N ILE A 833 -7.11 -10.19 0.72
CA ILE A 833 -5.89 -10.12 1.54
C ILE A 833 -6.18 -9.38 2.85
N LEU A 834 -6.84 -8.22 2.79
CA LEU A 834 -7.23 -7.43 3.95
C LEU A 834 -8.27 -8.15 4.82
N ARG A 835 -9.25 -8.87 4.24
CA ARG A 835 -10.17 -9.73 5.01
C ARG A 835 -9.40 -10.82 5.76
N LYS A 836 -8.51 -11.54 5.09
CA LYS A 836 -7.66 -12.59 5.69
C LYS A 836 -6.82 -12.04 6.84
N GLN A 837 -6.18 -10.88 6.67
CA GLN A 837 -5.38 -10.23 7.70
C GLN A 837 -6.22 -9.69 8.88
N ARG A 838 -7.42 -9.12 8.63
CA ARG A 838 -8.35 -8.70 9.71
C ARG A 838 -8.82 -9.89 10.53
N LEU A 839 -9.13 -11.02 9.89
CA LEU A 839 -9.47 -12.26 10.58
C LEU A 839 -8.27 -12.73 11.41
N LEU A 840 -7.09 -12.88 10.80
CA LEU A 840 -5.86 -13.30 11.48
C LEU A 840 -5.43 -12.37 12.64
N ALA A 841 -5.88 -11.11 12.67
CA ALA A 841 -5.65 -10.21 13.79
C ALA A 841 -6.43 -10.60 15.06
N ASN A 842 -7.50 -11.40 14.95
CA ASN A 842 -8.34 -11.83 16.07
C ASN A 842 -7.54 -12.57 17.15
N PRO A 843 -7.46 -12.04 18.39
CA PRO A 843 -6.71 -12.66 19.48
C PRO A 843 -7.10 -14.12 19.77
N SER A 844 -8.38 -14.49 19.62
CA SER A 844 -8.85 -15.84 19.94
C SER A 844 -8.27 -16.90 19.01
N MET A 845 -8.11 -16.62 17.72
CA MET A 845 -7.47 -17.56 16.78
C MET A 845 -5.96 -17.69 17.02
N LYS A 846 -5.28 -16.58 17.32
CA LYS A 846 -3.87 -16.61 17.75
C LYS A 846 -3.70 -17.40 19.04
N GLN A 847 -4.65 -17.28 19.97
CA GLN A 847 -4.59 -17.97 21.26
C GLN A 847 -4.85 -19.48 21.11
N ALA A 848 -5.82 -19.88 20.29
CA ALA A 848 -6.16 -21.27 20.00
C ALA A 848 -5.00 -22.10 19.41
N MET A 849 -4.04 -21.45 18.74
CA MET A 849 -2.86 -22.10 18.17
C MET A 849 -1.68 -22.25 19.15
N LEU A 850 -1.81 -21.80 20.40
CA LEU A 850 -0.69 -21.69 21.35
C LEU A 850 -0.90 -22.47 22.65
N PHE A 851 0.22 -22.94 23.22
CA PHE A 851 0.32 -23.60 24.53
C PHE A 851 1.02 -22.69 25.57
N PRO A 852 0.39 -21.60 26.05
CA PRO A 852 1.02 -20.66 26.97
C PRO A 852 1.27 -21.26 28.36
N GLN A 853 2.13 -20.59 29.14
CA GLN A 853 2.37 -20.92 30.55
C GLN A 853 2.30 -19.60 31.36
N PRO A 854 1.29 -19.42 32.23
CA PRO A 854 0.14 -20.29 32.48
C PRO A 854 -0.82 -20.36 31.28
N ALA A 855 -1.64 -21.42 31.24
CA ALA A 855 -2.72 -21.60 30.26
C ALA A 855 -3.74 -20.46 30.31
N GLN A 856 -4.41 -20.18 29.18
CA GLN A 856 -5.38 -19.09 29.00
C GLN A 856 -6.68 -19.62 28.36
N PRO A 857 -7.86 -19.06 28.66
CA PRO A 857 -9.11 -19.47 28.03
C PRO A 857 -9.03 -19.45 26.49
N GLY A 858 -9.60 -20.48 25.85
CA GLY A 858 -9.61 -20.63 24.41
C GLY A 858 -8.28 -21.06 23.77
N ASP A 859 -7.21 -21.28 24.55
CA ASP A 859 -5.91 -21.73 24.04
C ASP A 859 -5.88 -23.18 23.56
N ALA A 860 -4.74 -23.65 23.02
CA ALA A 860 -4.61 -24.98 22.47
C ALA A 860 -4.87 -26.11 23.49
N PHE A 861 -4.69 -25.89 24.81
CA PHE A 861 -5.12 -26.88 25.80
C PHE A 861 -6.65 -26.93 25.89
N HIS A 862 -7.31 -25.77 25.87
CA HIS A 862 -8.77 -25.68 25.87
C HIS A 862 -9.37 -26.26 24.58
N GLN A 863 -8.72 -26.10 23.42
CA GLN A 863 -9.18 -26.74 22.19
C GLN A 863 -9.02 -28.28 22.21
N ILE A 864 -7.98 -28.82 22.86
CA ILE A 864 -7.91 -30.27 23.14
C ILE A 864 -9.08 -30.71 24.03
N LEU A 865 -9.37 -29.96 25.10
CA LEU A 865 -10.48 -30.27 26.02
C LEU A 865 -11.85 -30.17 25.33
N ASN A 866 -12.05 -29.19 24.44
CA ASN A 866 -13.25 -29.10 23.58
C ASN A 866 -13.37 -30.33 22.68
N GLY A 867 -12.28 -30.75 22.03
CA GLY A 867 -12.25 -31.97 21.20
C GLY A 867 -12.49 -33.27 21.98
N LEU A 868 -12.13 -33.32 23.26
CA LEU A 868 -12.47 -34.42 24.17
C LEU A 868 -13.92 -34.33 24.66
N GLY A 869 -14.45 -33.12 24.88
CA GLY A 869 -15.83 -32.86 25.29
C GLY A 869 -16.85 -33.23 24.22
N ARG A 870 -16.57 -32.91 22.94
CA ARG A 870 -17.38 -33.32 21.77
C ARG A 870 -17.49 -34.84 21.58
N LYS A 871 -16.64 -35.62 22.26
CA LYS A 871 -16.63 -37.11 22.24
C LYS A 871 -17.38 -37.71 23.43
N LEU A 872 -18.07 -36.91 24.23
CA LEU A 872 -18.87 -37.34 25.38
C LEU A 872 -20.38 -37.20 25.11
N PRO A 873 -21.23 -38.07 25.71
CA PRO A 873 -20.86 -39.22 26.53
C PRO A 873 -20.24 -40.35 25.70
N HIS A 874 -19.36 -41.15 26.31
CA HIS A 874 -18.81 -42.35 25.68
C HIS A 874 -19.92 -43.30 25.24
N ASP A 875 -19.82 -43.86 24.03
CA ASP A 875 -20.74 -44.91 23.60
C ASP A 875 -20.58 -46.18 24.47
N LYS A 876 -21.67 -46.90 24.71
CA LYS A 876 -21.68 -48.06 25.60
C LYS A 876 -20.77 -49.20 25.12
N SER A 877 -20.46 -49.28 23.82
CA SER A 877 -19.53 -50.26 23.24
C SER A 877 -18.06 -50.05 23.60
N VAL A 878 -17.67 -48.90 24.18
CA VAL A 878 -16.28 -48.72 24.61
C VAL A 878 -15.93 -49.63 25.80
N TYR A 879 -16.91 -49.93 26.66
CA TYR A 879 -16.75 -50.75 27.85
C TYR A 879 -16.75 -52.25 27.52
N LEU A 880 -15.86 -52.99 28.17
CA LEU A 880 -15.66 -54.42 27.97
C LEU A 880 -16.48 -55.26 28.94
N ASN A 881 -17.00 -56.39 28.45
CA ASN A 881 -17.59 -57.42 29.30
C ASN A 881 -16.50 -58.12 30.14
N PRO A 882 -16.81 -58.65 31.34
CA PRO A 882 -15.82 -59.34 32.17
C PRO A 882 -15.08 -60.46 31.41
N GLY A 883 -13.75 -60.35 31.33
CA GLY A 883 -12.88 -61.30 30.63
C GLY A 883 -12.74 -61.07 29.12
N GLN A 884 -13.51 -60.17 28.51
CA GLN A 884 -13.35 -59.77 27.11
C GLN A 884 -12.02 -59.02 26.92
N LYS A 885 -11.33 -59.29 25.81
CA LYS A 885 -10.17 -58.53 25.35
C LYS A 885 -10.29 -58.26 23.85
N VAL A 886 -9.93 -57.06 23.44
CA VAL A 886 -9.92 -56.56 22.07
C VAL A 886 -8.48 -56.29 21.62
N LEU A 887 -7.61 -55.82 22.53
CA LEU A 887 -6.21 -55.54 22.24
C LEU A 887 -5.31 -56.76 22.44
N ASN A 888 -4.60 -57.14 21.37
CA ASN A 888 -3.56 -58.15 21.48
C ASN A 888 -2.25 -57.54 22.03
N TRP A 889 -1.96 -57.83 23.29
CA TRP A 889 -0.78 -57.34 23.99
C TRP A 889 0.55 -57.85 23.41
N THR A 890 0.60 -58.96 22.66
CA THR A 890 1.82 -59.43 21.97
C THR A 890 1.94 -58.93 20.53
N GLN A 891 1.00 -58.12 20.04
CA GLN A 891 1.08 -57.54 18.70
C GLN A 891 2.11 -56.39 18.62
N GLY A 892 2.75 -56.30 17.46
CA GLY A 892 3.78 -55.31 17.11
C GLY A 892 5.14 -55.97 16.85
N PRO A 893 6.14 -55.20 16.38
CA PRO A 893 7.50 -55.69 16.20
C PRO A 893 8.08 -56.36 17.46
N VAL A 894 8.79 -57.47 17.29
CA VAL A 894 9.45 -58.21 18.40
C VAL A 894 10.39 -57.30 19.20
N GLY A 895 10.97 -56.29 18.54
CA GLY A 895 11.77 -55.24 19.19
C GLY A 895 11.03 -54.43 20.25
N ASP A 896 9.71 -54.32 20.19
CA ASP A 896 8.87 -53.54 21.12
C ASP A 896 8.37 -54.38 22.31
N LEU A 897 8.47 -55.71 22.22
CA LEU A 897 8.05 -56.65 23.27
C LEU A 897 9.15 -56.84 24.33
N LYS A 898 10.37 -56.38 24.06
CA LYS A 898 11.48 -56.37 25.02
C LYS A 898 11.19 -55.38 26.16
N PRO A 899 11.49 -55.73 27.43
CA PRO A 899 11.39 -54.80 28.56
C PRO A 899 12.20 -53.52 28.35
N CYS A 900 11.80 -52.45 29.04
CA CYS A 900 12.70 -51.34 29.35
C CYS A 900 13.53 -51.70 30.58
N GLU A 901 14.84 -51.82 30.37
CA GLU A 901 15.87 -51.59 31.39
C GLU A 901 15.82 -50.13 31.86
#